data_AF-A0A6S7BXC9-F1
#
_entry.id   AF-A0A6S7BXC9-F1
#
_cell.length_a   1.000
_cell.length_b   1.000
_cell.length_c   1.000
_cell.angle_alpha   90.00
_cell.angle_beta   90.00
_cell.angle_gamma   90.00
#
_symmetry.space_group_name_H-M   'P 1'
#
loop_
_entity.id
_entity.type
_entity.pdbx_description
1 polymer ?
#
loop_
_entity_poly.entity_id
_entity_poly.type
_entity_poly.pdbx_seq_one_letter_code
_entity_poly.pdbx_strand_id
1 'polypeptide(L)'
;MPGEKNAKRNRGSLDDRFEFVEDAIAPGDRAALRPAVFEVEEKASGAERNLKLWRKTGTALDDDLRQLWLHEMRQVQRVMSYEGAREVIVDVLEFVEDESDFGVVLERTGRPFADMLRRASRQHWLNNLRSPRARILFWRNIRRLVTALGIVHAQGLVHGGVGPDAAMTEGADEPDFRLGGFEWSLWLTPDATDRSHAKVGAAGAVRRSERYSFAQDWQSMGLMVADCLDCIVRESGDVMPAGRYSPAIELNTAERLLLMRLVTPARMDQLDAGSIGRAIDDLLASVAQSASTRVGTFILLVPSNQHVSDAVYTATAGEIPVDEHRRQLDWIRADLDGGATLLVPRSFDPATDTIRLVTSTMVYRLTAFRDEGAALWDIGVCRKAELRDGTFSLGESDEHALLQTVTIVPNAREARETRGRLGADTLDWSTFASPARDAIGPDEGDTVRNALLLVQTVEAVVKALEVYPVQVLATEVHKGRRSVLLRAEPGNERDRIAKRIGLTESAVALKWLFEDDRRDAEAKWQLCRAAGLGSSRTSDVVASFVEALEHRGIQAYRFEIDEDLENQGPYFLRTERDAGTEQAISRRLRNIKALDTRADLVDMLADPWRVRRSSREEFSDEARRDEAFLDLDPPKQKALIGLWSTLPSFFVVGPPGVGKTRLATEVVRRRFADDSSTRMLITAQGHDALDNLQKKIRETLSKAGRDDVLLVRSATSERRSTSGGEVHRTGLDYLERLSQSTLARTAPEPLRARIAELRDAAGRMERAKDTITREQRSGLGAISHLILDAANIVISTANSSDVESLVEARQQFDWVIVEEAAKATGPELVGPLMLSGRRLLIGDHRQLPPFESERMVRILRDQSLVSEALQIAGQYVGSLLHDGELDELELIASDASALKASADMALRLLEPFRTFVENDERRGHGNPTHRPISATLTEQRRMDPAIAEVVSRAFYDGQLHTAASRAHAAWTEKSPVVQQGALPSSPIVVVNFPHVSSTGRATEIERGKPRWHNPSEVEAVMNVLLHLRARDSAKPPTLAILSPYKAQVDRIQERLSSRISGDLQHLEHFKPVRSDGALVGTVDSFQGSEADVVILSLVRNNPRNALGFLRDRRRMNVALSRAKTQLIIVGSLDFLAEAVRAVNPDAEDHDLSFLALMTEAIRKLESQKRNDIALARSIGPDALKEHV
;
A
#
# COMPACT_ATOMS: atom_id res chain seq x y z
N MET A 1 -10.24 -9.02 48.80
CA MET A 1 -11.69 -9.21 48.62
C MET A 1 -12.42 -8.25 49.54
N PRO A 2 -12.93 -7.14 48.98
CA PRO A 2 -14.39 -7.03 48.86
C PRO A 2 -14.84 -6.50 47.48
N GLY A 3 -15.76 -7.25 46.86
CA GLY A 3 -16.91 -6.73 46.10
C GLY A 3 -16.68 -5.87 44.85
N GLU A 4 -16.17 -6.45 43.77
CA GLU A 4 -16.45 -5.92 42.42
C GLU A 4 -17.94 -6.15 42.10
N LYS A 5 -18.73 -5.08 42.24
CA LYS A 5 -20.04 -5.02 41.57
C LYS A 5 -19.77 -4.86 40.08
N ASN A 6 -19.84 -5.95 39.33
CA ASN A 6 -20.05 -5.90 37.88
C ASN A 6 -21.31 -5.06 37.62
N ALA A 7 -21.12 -3.84 37.11
CA ALA A 7 -22.22 -3.05 36.59
C ALA A 7 -22.79 -3.82 35.38
N LYS A 8 -23.92 -4.52 35.59
CA LYS A 8 -24.70 -5.06 34.48
C LYS A 8 -25.11 -3.89 33.60
N ARG A 9 -24.43 -3.73 32.46
CA ARG A 9 -24.89 -2.90 31.34
C ARG A 9 -26.28 -3.42 30.96
N ASN A 10 -27.31 -2.65 31.27
CA ASN A 10 -28.69 -2.99 30.92
C ASN A 10 -28.81 -2.84 29.39
N ARG A 11 -28.68 -3.94 28.65
CA ARG A 11 -28.78 -3.94 27.18
C ARG A 11 -30.26 -3.95 26.81
N GLY A 12 -30.69 -3.02 25.95
CA GLY A 12 -32.08 -2.98 25.47
C GLY A 12 -32.48 -4.26 24.73
N SER A 13 -33.78 -4.52 24.60
CA SER A 13 -34.26 -5.71 23.88
C SER A 13 -33.99 -5.56 22.38
N LEU A 14 -33.71 -6.67 21.67
CA LEU A 14 -33.65 -6.64 20.21
C LEU A 14 -34.98 -6.22 19.58
N ASP A 15 -36.10 -6.48 20.26
CA ASP A 15 -37.45 -6.03 19.87
C ASP A 15 -37.60 -4.50 19.88
N ASP A 16 -36.77 -3.78 20.65
CA ASP A 16 -36.79 -2.31 20.67
C ASP A 16 -36.17 -1.74 19.38
N ARG A 17 -35.31 -2.51 18.71
CA ARG A 17 -34.53 -2.07 17.54
C ARG A 17 -35.06 -2.60 16.21
N PHE A 18 -35.56 -3.83 16.18
CA PHE A 18 -36.02 -4.50 14.98
C PHE A 18 -37.52 -4.76 15.01
N GLU A 19 -38.16 -4.68 13.85
CA GLU A 19 -39.52 -5.18 13.62
C GLU A 19 -39.43 -6.49 12.83
N PHE A 20 -40.00 -7.57 13.38
CA PHE A 20 -39.97 -8.89 12.77
C PHE A 20 -41.11 -9.00 11.76
N VAL A 21 -40.77 -9.16 10.48
CA VAL A 21 -41.74 -9.08 9.37
C VAL A 21 -42.58 -10.36 9.26
N GLU A 22 -41.99 -11.54 9.50
CA GLU A 22 -42.63 -12.86 9.46
C GLU A 22 -42.10 -13.80 10.57
N ASP A 23 -42.69 -14.99 10.70
CA ASP A 23 -42.11 -16.11 11.46
C ASP A 23 -40.70 -16.48 10.95
N ALA A 24 -39.88 -17.11 11.79
CA ALA A 24 -38.50 -17.46 11.43
C ALA A 24 -38.42 -18.20 10.08
N ILE A 25 -37.65 -17.63 9.13
CA ILE A 25 -37.36 -18.20 7.81
C ILE A 25 -36.73 -19.58 7.96
N ALA A 26 -35.90 -19.75 8.99
CA ALA A 26 -35.36 -21.03 9.41
C ALA A 26 -35.38 -21.14 10.94
N PRO A 27 -35.96 -22.21 11.53
CA PRO A 27 -36.02 -22.38 12.98
C PRO A 27 -34.64 -22.75 13.55
N GLY A 28 -34.25 -22.06 14.63
CA GLY A 28 -33.00 -22.32 15.36
C GLY A 28 -33.01 -23.63 16.13
N ASP A 29 -31.82 -24.13 16.47
CA ASP A 29 -31.63 -25.32 17.31
C ASP A 29 -30.55 -25.06 18.37
N ARG A 30 -30.97 -25.04 19.64
CA ARG A 30 -30.10 -24.77 20.79
C ARG A 30 -29.04 -25.87 21.01
N ALA A 31 -29.36 -27.13 20.72
CA ALA A 31 -28.43 -28.24 20.93
C ALA A 31 -27.35 -28.30 19.84
N ALA A 32 -27.70 -27.87 18.62
CA ALA A 32 -26.78 -27.83 17.48
C ALA A 32 -26.08 -26.47 17.29
N LEU A 33 -26.38 -25.47 18.14
CA LEU A 33 -25.97 -24.06 17.98
C LEU A 33 -26.33 -23.51 16.59
N ARG A 34 -27.46 -23.92 16.04
CA ARG A 34 -27.96 -23.43 14.74
C ARG A 34 -28.78 -22.16 14.97
N PRO A 35 -28.50 -21.05 14.24
CA PRO A 35 -29.25 -19.83 14.41
C PRO A 35 -30.70 -19.99 13.95
N ALA A 36 -31.59 -19.25 14.58
CA ALA A 36 -32.86 -18.88 13.94
C ALA A 36 -32.60 -17.71 12.98
N VAL A 37 -33.19 -17.74 11.79
CA VAL A 37 -33.01 -16.68 10.78
C VAL A 37 -34.34 -15.96 10.58
N PHE A 38 -34.32 -14.63 10.67
CA PHE A 38 -35.48 -13.76 10.53
C PHE A 38 -35.25 -12.70 9.46
N GLU A 39 -36.32 -12.35 8.74
CA GLU A 39 -36.39 -11.11 7.97
C GLU A 39 -36.88 -10.03 8.93
N VAL A 40 -36.10 -8.96 9.07
CA VAL A 40 -36.39 -7.87 10.01
C VAL A 40 -36.27 -6.51 9.33
N GLU A 41 -37.05 -5.55 9.78
CA GLU A 41 -36.90 -4.15 9.42
C GLU A 41 -36.25 -3.38 10.58
N GLU A 42 -35.20 -2.61 10.29
CA GLU A 42 -34.56 -1.78 11.31
C GLU A 42 -35.36 -0.49 11.55
N LYS A 43 -35.93 -0.33 12.75
CA LYS A 43 -36.89 0.76 13.06
C LYS A 43 -36.32 2.17 12.86
N ALA A 44 -35.01 2.36 13.02
CA ALA A 44 -34.36 3.66 12.88
C ALA A 44 -34.14 4.07 11.42
N SER A 45 -33.89 3.11 10.53
CA SER A 45 -33.50 3.36 9.14
C SER A 45 -34.58 2.97 8.12
N GLY A 46 -35.58 2.18 8.53
CA GLY A 46 -36.59 1.57 7.65
C GLY A 46 -36.00 0.54 6.69
N ALA A 47 -34.80 0.04 6.98
CA ALA A 47 -34.07 -0.82 6.06
C ALA A 47 -34.28 -2.30 6.39
N GLU A 48 -34.60 -3.09 5.38
CA GLU A 48 -34.80 -4.53 5.51
C GLU A 48 -33.46 -5.29 5.64
N ARG A 49 -33.43 -6.29 6.52
CA ARG A 49 -32.23 -7.04 6.93
C ARG A 49 -32.57 -8.50 7.19
N ASN A 50 -31.53 -9.34 7.16
CA ASN A 50 -31.60 -10.71 7.66
C ASN A 50 -30.93 -10.76 9.05
N LEU A 51 -31.65 -11.23 10.08
CA LEU A 51 -31.14 -11.35 11.44
C LEU A 51 -31.00 -12.83 11.83
N LYS A 52 -29.78 -13.25 12.15
CA LYS A 52 -29.50 -14.57 12.73
C LYS A 52 -29.42 -14.47 14.24
N LEU A 53 -30.11 -15.34 14.99
CA LEU A 53 -30.13 -15.35 16.46
C LEU A 53 -29.70 -16.71 17.04
N TRP A 54 -28.80 -16.68 18.03
CA TRP A 54 -28.35 -17.81 18.83
C TRP A 54 -28.69 -17.60 20.30
N ARG A 55 -29.36 -18.57 20.90
CA ARG A 55 -29.75 -18.47 22.31
C ARG A 55 -28.58 -18.69 23.25
N LYS A 56 -28.41 -17.81 24.23
CA LYS A 56 -27.33 -17.87 25.23
C LYS A 56 -27.41 -19.11 26.11
N THR A 57 -26.24 -19.55 26.60
CA THR A 57 -26.15 -20.70 27.49
C THR A 57 -26.43 -20.33 28.95
N GLY A 58 -26.19 -19.08 29.34
CA GLY A 58 -26.30 -18.59 30.71
C GLY A 58 -25.05 -18.90 31.57
N THR A 59 -23.92 -19.24 30.95
CA THR A 59 -22.68 -19.67 31.62
C THR A 59 -21.49 -18.80 31.22
N ALA A 60 -20.33 -18.96 31.87
CA ALA A 60 -19.10 -18.24 31.49
C ALA A 60 -18.66 -18.47 30.02
N LEU A 61 -19.13 -19.57 29.40
CA LEU A 61 -18.92 -19.86 27.98
C LEU A 61 -19.49 -18.77 27.05
N ASP A 62 -20.52 -18.04 27.49
CA ASP A 62 -21.11 -16.96 26.70
C ASP A 62 -20.12 -15.81 26.47
N ASP A 63 -19.21 -15.57 27.41
CA ASP A 63 -18.16 -14.55 27.25
C ASP A 63 -17.09 -15.02 26.26
N ASP A 64 -16.68 -16.28 26.33
CA ASP A 64 -15.74 -16.89 25.37
C ASP A 64 -16.33 -16.90 23.96
N LEU A 65 -17.60 -17.28 23.81
CA LEU A 65 -18.31 -17.26 22.54
C LEU A 65 -18.40 -15.83 22.00
N ARG A 66 -18.72 -14.83 22.83
CA ARG A 66 -18.75 -13.43 22.40
C ARG A 66 -17.40 -12.99 21.81
N GLN A 67 -16.30 -13.32 22.48
CA GLN A 67 -14.97 -12.97 21.98
C GLN A 67 -14.65 -13.67 20.65
N LEU A 68 -15.08 -14.93 20.51
CA LEU A 68 -14.94 -15.68 19.25
C LEU A 68 -15.80 -15.06 18.13
N TRP A 69 -17.03 -14.63 18.41
CA TRP A 69 -17.88 -13.94 17.44
C TRP A 69 -17.32 -12.59 16.99
N LEU A 70 -16.82 -11.78 17.92
CA LEU A 70 -16.15 -10.51 17.61
C LEU A 70 -14.87 -10.76 16.80
N HIS A 71 -14.17 -11.87 17.03
CA HIS A 71 -13.07 -12.31 16.20
C HIS A 71 -13.52 -12.66 14.78
N GLU A 72 -14.55 -13.51 14.62
CA GLU A 72 -15.08 -13.91 13.31
C GLU A 72 -15.63 -12.73 12.51
N MET A 73 -16.32 -11.79 13.15
CA MET A 73 -16.77 -10.56 12.48
C MET A 73 -15.62 -9.77 11.86
N ARG A 74 -14.48 -9.67 12.55
CA ARG A 74 -13.28 -9.04 11.99
C ARG A 74 -12.80 -9.81 10.77
N GLN A 75 -12.81 -11.14 10.80
CA GLN A 75 -12.46 -11.98 9.64
C GLN A 75 -13.39 -11.73 8.45
N VAL A 76 -14.69 -11.62 8.67
CA VAL A 76 -15.63 -11.30 7.58
C VAL A 76 -15.35 -9.92 7.01
N GLN A 77 -15.15 -8.90 7.85
CA GLN A 77 -14.80 -7.56 7.35
C GLN A 77 -13.50 -7.56 6.52
N ARG A 78 -12.55 -8.44 6.86
CA ARG A 78 -11.31 -8.65 6.11
C ARG A 78 -11.55 -9.31 4.76
N VAL A 79 -12.35 -10.38 4.72
CA VAL A 79 -12.79 -11.03 3.46
C VAL A 79 -13.55 -10.06 2.57
N MET A 80 -14.42 -9.23 3.15
CA MET A 80 -15.20 -8.21 2.45
C MET A 80 -14.36 -7.02 1.93
N SER A 81 -13.06 -6.99 2.21
CA SER A 81 -12.12 -6.03 1.62
C SER A 81 -11.49 -6.53 0.31
N TYR A 82 -11.73 -7.77 -0.11
CA TYR A 82 -11.25 -8.29 -1.38
C TYR A 82 -12.12 -7.85 -2.56
N GLU A 83 -11.52 -7.79 -3.74
CA GLU A 83 -12.22 -7.49 -4.99
C GLU A 83 -13.31 -8.51 -5.28
N GLY A 84 -14.46 -8.05 -5.77
CA GLY A 84 -15.60 -8.92 -6.09
C GLY A 84 -16.27 -9.58 -4.87
N ALA A 85 -15.71 -9.45 -3.64
CA ALA A 85 -16.26 -10.11 -2.46
C ALA A 85 -17.73 -9.74 -2.22
N ARG A 86 -18.10 -8.46 -2.34
CA ARG A 86 -19.49 -8.00 -2.16
C ARG A 86 -20.49 -8.60 -3.14
N GLU A 87 -20.03 -9.05 -4.31
CA GLU A 87 -20.90 -9.65 -5.30
C GLU A 87 -21.22 -11.10 -4.95
N VAL A 88 -20.28 -11.81 -4.33
CA VAL A 88 -20.36 -13.26 -4.12
C VAL A 88 -20.39 -13.67 -2.65
N ILE A 89 -20.27 -12.74 -1.71
CA ILE A 89 -20.28 -12.96 -0.26
C ILE A 89 -21.33 -12.07 0.41
N VAL A 90 -22.07 -12.62 1.37
CA VAL A 90 -23.06 -11.90 2.18
C VAL A 90 -22.34 -11.02 3.21
N ASP A 91 -22.60 -9.71 3.17
CA ASP A 91 -22.00 -8.78 4.14
C ASP A 91 -22.61 -9.00 5.54
N VAL A 92 -21.73 -9.20 6.52
CA VAL A 92 -22.08 -9.22 7.94
C VAL A 92 -22.05 -7.80 8.46
N LEU A 93 -23.24 -7.27 8.75
CA LEU A 93 -23.41 -5.87 9.10
C LEU A 93 -22.95 -5.56 10.51
N GLU A 94 -23.41 -6.36 11.47
CA GLU A 94 -23.24 -6.10 12.90
C GLU A 94 -23.46 -7.36 13.74
N PHE A 95 -22.79 -7.45 14.89
CA PHE A 95 -23.15 -8.36 15.98
C PHE A 95 -23.97 -7.61 17.02
N VAL A 96 -25.14 -8.14 17.33
CA VAL A 96 -26.09 -7.60 18.30
C VAL A 96 -26.27 -8.60 19.42
N GLU A 97 -26.60 -8.12 20.62
CA GLU A 97 -26.76 -9.00 21.79
C GLU A 97 -27.73 -8.35 22.79
N ASP A 98 -28.72 -9.10 23.26
CA ASP A 98 -29.62 -8.70 24.34
C ASP A 98 -29.35 -9.55 25.61
N GLU A 99 -30.34 -9.76 26.49
CA GLU A 99 -30.16 -10.60 27.67
C GLU A 99 -30.19 -12.10 27.35
N SER A 100 -30.93 -12.55 26.33
CA SER A 100 -31.21 -13.96 26.05
C SER A 100 -30.50 -14.52 24.83
N ASP A 101 -30.09 -13.68 23.88
CA ASP A 101 -29.64 -14.09 22.56
C ASP A 101 -28.39 -13.30 22.11
N PHE A 102 -27.55 -13.99 21.35
CA PHE A 102 -26.55 -13.40 20.46
C PHE A 102 -27.16 -13.26 19.08
N GLY A 103 -26.80 -12.23 18.34
CA GLY A 103 -27.35 -11.98 17.01
C GLY A 103 -26.33 -11.45 16.02
N VAL A 104 -26.55 -11.74 14.75
CA VAL A 104 -25.78 -11.20 13.64
C VAL A 104 -26.75 -10.64 12.61
N VAL A 105 -26.59 -9.37 12.28
CA VAL A 105 -27.35 -8.67 11.26
C VAL A 105 -26.61 -8.81 9.93
N LEU A 106 -27.31 -9.22 8.88
CA LEU A 106 -26.79 -9.44 7.54
C LEU A 106 -27.50 -8.52 6.53
N GLU A 107 -26.79 -8.20 5.45
CA GLU A 107 -27.42 -7.56 4.28
C GLU A 107 -28.53 -8.46 3.73
N ARG A 108 -29.64 -7.86 3.29
CA ARG A 108 -30.71 -8.60 2.62
C ARG A 108 -30.18 -9.11 1.29
N THR A 109 -30.11 -10.43 1.17
CA THR A 109 -29.49 -11.14 0.04
C THR A 109 -30.34 -12.34 -0.42
N GLY A 110 -31.62 -12.37 -0.02
CA GLY A 110 -32.53 -13.49 -0.24
C GLY A 110 -32.56 -14.47 0.93
N ARG A 111 -32.84 -15.74 0.63
CA ARG A 111 -33.05 -16.83 1.60
C ARG A 111 -32.01 -17.94 1.42
N PRO A 112 -31.78 -18.79 2.44
CA PRO A 112 -30.92 -19.95 2.28
C PRO A 112 -31.39 -20.84 1.12
N PHE A 113 -30.46 -21.27 0.27
CA PHE A 113 -30.72 -22.09 -0.91
C PHE A 113 -31.47 -23.38 -0.57
N ALA A 114 -31.16 -23.99 0.59
CA ALA A 114 -31.89 -25.13 1.13
C ALA A 114 -33.40 -24.87 1.30
N ASP A 115 -33.78 -23.67 1.76
CA ASP A 115 -35.17 -23.29 1.93
C ASP A 115 -35.84 -22.96 0.59
N MET A 116 -35.11 -22.26 -0.29
CA MET A 116 -35.61 -21.93 -1.63
C MET A 116 -35.90 -23.19 -2.46
N LEU A 117 -35.04 -24.21 -2.38
CA LEU A 117 -35.26 -25.51 -3.04
C LEU A 117 -36.58 -26.18 -2.60
N ARG A 118 -36.94 -26.08 -1.31
CA ARG A 118 -38.17 -26.68 -0.77
C ARG A 118 -39.43 -25.94 -1.22
N ARG A 119 -39.35 -24.61 -1.37
CA ARG A 119 -40.48 -23.74 -1.75
C ARG A 119 -40.67 -23.63 -3.25
N ALA A 120 -39.60 -23.73 -4.03
CA ALA A 120 -39.63 -23.56 -5.47
C ALA A 120 -40.56 -24.59 -6.14
N SER A 121 -41.34 -24.14 -7.13
CA SER A 121 -42.20 -25.03 -7.89
C SER A 121 -41.38 -26.06 -8.69
N ARG A 122 -41.99 -27.17 -9.11
CA ARG A 122 -41.31 -28.18 -9.95
C ARG A 122 -40.84 -27.64 -11.31
N GLN A 123 -41.42 -26.53 -11.78
CA GLN A 123 -41.07 -25.90 -13.06
C GLN A 123 -39.94 -24.87 -12.93
N HIS A 124 -39.67 -24.40 -11.71
CA HIS A 124 -38.62 -23.44 -11.43
C HIS A 124 -37.23 -24.02 -11.76
N TRP A 125 -36.29 -23.18 -12.21
CA TRP A 125 -34.97 -23.63 -12.66
C TRP A 125 -34.19 -24.39 -11.56
N LEU A 126 -34.37 -23.99 -10.29
CA LEU A 126 -33.80 -24.68 -9.12
C LEU A 126 -34.18 -26.17 -9.02
N ASN A 127 -35.41 -26.53 -9.42
CA ASN A 127 -35.94 -27.90 -9.34
C ASN A 127 -36.01 -28.60 -10.71
N ASN A 128 -35.75 -27.87 -11.81
CA ASN A 128 -35.81 -28.35 -13.18
C ASN A 128 -34.44 -28.28 -13.88
N LEU A 129 -33.40 -28.82 -13.23
CA LEU A 129 -32.05 -28.78 -13.78
C LEU A 129 -31.89 -29.56 -15.09
N ARG A 130 -32.84 -30.42 -15.49
CA ARG A 130 -32.79 -31.16 -16.76
C ARG A 130 -32.78 -30.25 -17.99
N SER A 131 -33.31 -29.02 -17.87
CA SER A 131 -33.25 -28.03 -18.93
C SER A 131 -31.82 -27.48 -19.07
N PRO A 132 -31.23 -27.42 -20.27
CA PRO A 132 -29.89 -26.85 -20.46
C PRO A 132 -29.77 -25.42 -19.95
N ARG A 133 -30.81 -24.58 -20.11
CA ARG A 133 -30.83 -23.21 -19.58
C ARG A 133 -30.75 -23.18 -18.05
N ALA A 134 -31.51 -24.03 -17.38
CA ALA A 134 -31.48 -24.15 -15.92
C ALA A 134 -30.13 -24.71 -15.43
N ARG A 135 -29.53 -25.64 -16.17
CA ARG A 135 -28.21 -26.21 -15.89
C ARG A 135 -27.08 -25.18 -16.04
N ILE A 136 -27.13 -24.35 -17.07
CA ILE A 136 -26.19 -23.23 -17.27
C ILE A 136 -26.31 -22.23 -16.13
N LEU A 137 -27.53 -21.83 -15.76
CA LEU A 137 -27.76 -20.89 -14.65
C LEU A 137 -27.26 -21.46 -13.32
N PHE A 138 -27.51 -22.75 -13.05
CA PHE A 138 -26.99 -23.46 -11.89
C PHE A 138 -25.45 -23.44 -11.85
N TRP A 139 -24.76 -23.81 -12.92
CA TRP A 139 -23.30 -23.81 -12.96
C TRP A 139 -22.68 -22.42 -12.89
N ARG A 140 -23.33 -21.38 -13.44
CA ARG A 140 -22.94 -19.98 -13.22
C ARG A 140 -23.04 -19.58 -11.75
N ASN A 141 -24.08 -20.03 -11.05
CA ASN A 141 -24.23 -19.82 -9.62
C ASN A 141 -23.19 -20.60 -8.78
N ILE A 142 -22.85 -21.83 -9.17
CA ILE A 142 -21.72 -22.56 -8.56
C ILE A 142 -20.38 -21.84 -8.82
N ARG A 143 -20.18 -21.26 -10.01
CA ARG A 143 -18.99 -20.45 -10.33
C ARG A 143 -18.86 -19.25 -9.38
N ARG A 144 -19.96 -18.59 -9.01
CA ARG A 144 -19.99 -17.51 -8.00
C ARG A 144 -19.53 -18.02 -6.63
N LEU A 145 -20.05 -19.16 -6.17
CA LEU A 145 -19.63 -19.76 -4.90
C LEU A 145 -18.16 -20.21 -4.89
N VAL A 146 -17.63 -20.68 -6.03
CA VAL A 146 -16.21 -21.00 -6.19
C VAL A 146 -15.34 -19.75 -6.06
N THR A 147 -15.76 -18.63 -6.67
CA THR A 147 -15.09 -17.33 -6.49
C THR A 147 -15.13 -16.92 -5.02
N ALA A 148 -16.30 -16.99 -4.37
CA ALA A 148 -16.43 -16.66 -2.94
C ALA A 148 -15.50 -17.50 -2.06
N LEU A 149 -15.47 -18.82 -2.27
CA LEU A 149 -14.62 -19.72 -1.50
C LEU A 149 -13.14 -19.48 -1.80
N GLY A 150 -12.79 -19.13 -3.04
CA GLY A 150 -11.45 -18.70 -3.42
C GLY A 150 -10.98 -17.46 -2.67
N ILE A 151 -11.84 -16.45 -2.51
CA ILE A 151 -11.56 -15.25 -1.73
C ILE A 151 -11.30 -15.61 -0.26
N VAL A 152 -12.13 -16.48 0.32
CA VAL A 152 -11.98 -16.96 1.70
C VAL A 152 -10.67 -17.71 1.89
N HIS A 153 -10.36 -18.67 1.00
CA HIS A 153 -9.12 -19.45 1.05
C HIS A 153 -7.88 -18.60 0.80
N ALA A 154 -7.96 -17.55 -0.03
CA ALA A 154 -6.87 -16.60 -0.23
C ALA A 154 -6.48 -15.87 1.06
N GLN A 155 -7.41 -15.72 2.02
CA GLN A 155 -7.15 -15.17 3.35
C GLN A 155 -6.64 -16.22 4.36
N GLY A 156 -6.42 -17.47 3.94
CA GLY A 156 -6.04 -18.56 4.83
C GLY A 156 -7.18 -19.02 5.75
N LEU A 157 -8.43 -18.67 5.41
CA LEU A 157 -9.61 -19.06 6.16
C LEU A 157 -10.25 -20.30 5.53
N VAL A 158 -10.66 -21.23 6.37
CA VAL A 158 -11.54 -22.34 6.00
C VAL A 158 -12.95 -21.93 6.36
N HIS A 159 -13.90 -22.08 5.43
CA HIS A 159 -15.29 -21.76 5.71
C HIS A 159 -15.90 -22.79 6.68
N GLY A 160 -15.54 -24.08 6.54
CA GLY A 160 -15.85 -25.12 7.53
C GLY A 160 -17.32 -25.57 7.57
N GLY A 161 -18.14 -25.04 6.67
CA GLY A 161 -19.59 -25.20 6.68
C GLY A 161 -20.25 -24.98 5.32
N VAL A 162 -19.51 -25.21 4.23
CA VAL A 162 -20.02 -25.03 2.87
C VAL A 162 -21.16 -26.02 2.61
N GLY A 163 -22.34 -25.51 2.34
CA GLY A 163 -23.53 -26.32 2.06
C GLY A 163 -24.75 -25.48 1.70
N PRO A 164 -25.92 -26.13 1.47
CA PRO A 164 -27.12 -25.44 1.00
C PRO A 164 -27.67 -24.33 1.92
N ASP A 165 -27.39 -24.41 3.22
CA ASP A 165 -27.80 -23.38 4.19
C ASP A 165 -26.83 -22.18 4.23
N ALA A 166 -25.62 -22.33 3.67
CA ALA A 166 -24.61 -21.29 3.57
C ALA A 166 -24.74 -20.47 2.29
N ALA A 167 -25.32 -21.02 1.21
CA ALA A 167 -25.60 -20.28 -0.01
C ALA A 167 -26.92 -19.51 0.10
N MET A 168 -26.92 -18.20 -0.17
CA MET A 168 -28.08 -17.32 -0.20
C MET A 168 -28.49 -17.00 -1.64
N THR A 169 -29.79 -16.94 -1.93
CA THR A 169 -30.35 -16.67 -3.26
C THR A 169 -31.76 -16.08 -3.16
N GLU A 170 -32.13 -15.25 -4.14
CA GLU A 170 -33.50 -14.79 -4.37
C GLU A 170 -34.25 -15.71 -5.34
N GLY A 171 -33.54 -16.62 -6.01
CA GLY A 171 -34.09 -17.53 -7.01
C GLY A 171 -34.27 -16.86 -8.37
N ALA A 172 -33.56 -15.77 -8.65
CA ALA A 172 -33.70 -15.00 -9.88
C ALA A 172 -33.38 -15.83 -11.15
N ASP A 173 -33.82 -15.34 -12.32
CA ASP A 173 -33.49 -15.91 -13.63
C ASP A 173 -32.06 -15.53 -14.12
N GLU A 174 -31.31 -14.80 -13.28
CA GLU A 174 -29.90 -14.43 -13.46
C GLU A 174 -29.06 -14.96 -12.28
N PRO A 175 -27.73 -15.16 -12.44
CA PRO A 175 -26.88 -15.70 -11.38
C PRO A 175 -26.79 -14.77 -10.17
N ASP A 176 -27.28 -15.19 -9.00
CA ASP A 176 -27.45 -14.38 -7.79
C ASP A 176 -26.83 -15.01 -6.52
N PHE A 177 -26.23 -16.19 -6.60
CA PHE A 177 -25.72 -16.89 -5.40
C PHE A 177 -24.65 -16.08 -4.68
N ARG A 178 -24.81 -15.97 -3.36
CA ARG A 178 -23.82 -15.42 -2.43
C ARG A 178 -23.52 -16.41 -1.30
N LEU A 179 -22.26 -16.51 -0.92
CA LEU A 179 -21.82 -17.33 0.21
C LEU A 179 -22.01 -16.53 1.50
N GLY A 180 -22.75 -17.09 2.45
CA GLY A 180 -22.91 -16.65 3.84
C GLY A 180 -22.48 -17.78 4.79
N GLY A 181 -22.76 -17.65 6.09
CA GLY A 181 -22.45 -18.73 7.03
C GLY A 181 -21.02 -18.68 7.61
N PHE A 182 -20.38 -17.50 7.58
CA PHE A 182 -19.02 -17.25 8.12
C PHE A 182 -18.89 -17.39 9.63
N GLU A 183 -19.98 -17.74 10.30
CA GLU A 183 -20.13 -17.99 11.73
C GLU A 183 -19.22 -19.10 12.28
N TRP A 184 -18.51 -19.82 11.40
CA TRP A 184 -17.64 -20.95 11.73
C TRP A 184 -16.32 -20.94 10.95
N SER A 185 -15.91 -19.78 10.43
CA SER A 185 -14.66 -19.70 9.68
C SER A 185 -13.48 -19.94 10.62
N LEU A 186 -12.44 -20.64 10.18
CA LEU A 186 -11.26 -20.95 11.00
C LEU A 186 -9.98 -20.63 10.24
N TRP A 187 -9.01 -20.02 10.91
CA TRP A 187 -7.67 -19.79 10.34
C TRP A 187 -6.85 -21.07 10.38
N LEU A 188 -6.24 -21.45 9.26
CA LEU A 188 -5.26 -22.53 9.21
C LEU A 188 -3.87 -21.97 8.93
N THR A 189 -3.00 -22.04 9.93
CA THR A 189 -1.55 -21.87 9.75
C THR A 189 -1.00 -23.08 8.99
N PRO A 190 -0.06 -22.92 8.04
CA PRO A 190 0.60 -24.07 7.44
C PRO A 190 1.49 -24.73 8.51
N ASP A 191 1.37 -26.05 8.62
CA ASP A 191 2.05 -26.94 9.56
C ASP A 191 1.51 -26.97 11.00
N ALA A 192 0.34 -27.58 11.17
CA ALA A 192 0.10 -28.43 12.34
C ALA A 192 -0.88 -29.56 11.99
N THR A 193 -0.35 -30.77 11.85
CA THR A 193 -1.10 -32.01 12.04
C THR A 193 -1.50 -32.12 13.51
N ASP A 194 -2.49 -31.35 13.97
CA ASP A 194 -3.15 -31.68 15.22
C ASP A 194 -4.61 -31.23 15.27
N ARG A 195 -5.42 -32.08 15.90
CA ARG A 195 -6.89 -32.02 15.89
C ARG A 195 -7.37 -30.78 16.65
N SER A 196 -7.98 -29.81 15.96
CA SER A 196 -8.49 -28.60 16.60
C SER A 196 -9.67 -28.89 17.53
N HIS A 197 -9.55 -28.37 18.74
CA HIS A 197 -10.47 -28.49 19.86
C HIS A 197 -11.66 -27.53 19.73
N ALA A 198 -12.82 -28.06 19.36
CA ALA A 198 -14.12 -27.48 19.69
C ALA A 198 -15.17 -28.60 19.82
N LYS A 199 -15.18 -29.27 20.99
CA LYS A 199 -16.27 -30.19 21.36
C LYS A 199 -17.20 -29.47 22.32
N VAL A 200 -18.33 -28.98 21.82
CA VAL A 200 -19.47 -28.61 22.67
C VAL A 200 -20.39 -29.83 22.76
N GLY A 201 -20.37 -30.51 23.90
CA GLY A 201 -21.37 -31.50 24.33
C GLY A 201 -21.34 -32.87 23.64
N ALA A 202 -21.43 -33.94 24.43
CA ALA A 202 -21.39 -35.33 23.96
C ALA A 202 -22.65 -35.83 23.21
N ALA A 203 -23.59 -34.94 22.83
CA ALA A 203 -24.90 -35.34 22.29
C ALA A 203 -25.27 -34.73 20.91
N GLY A 204 -24.36 -34.00 20.26
CA GLY A 204 -24.62 -33.36 18.95
C GLY A 204 -24.15 -34.19 17.76
N ALA A 205 -24.73 -35.38 17.54
CA ALA A 205 -24.38 -36.27 16.41
C ALA A 205 -25.14 -35.94 15.12
N VAL A 206 -25.14 -34.67 14.68
CA VAL A 206 -25.63 -34.29 13.35
C VAL A 206 -24.57 -33.46 12.63
N ARG A 207 -23.78 -34.17 11.80
CA ARG A 207 -22.93 -33.71 10.68
C ARG A 207 -22.24 -32.34 10.85
N ARG A 208 -21.39 -32.17 11.86
CA ARG A 208 -20.24 -31.25 11.73
C ARG A 208 -19.03 -32.05 11.22
N SER A 209 -18.28 -31.52 10.26
CA SER A 209 -17.14 -32.24 9.68
C SER A 209 -16.13 -32.62 10.77
N GLU A 210 -15.62 -33.84 10.76
CA GLU A 210 -14.60 -34.27 11.73
C GLU A 210 -13.23 -33.59 11.47
N ARG A 211 -13.07 -32.84 10.35
CA ARG A 211 -11.83 -32.19 9.91
C ARG A 211 -12.09 -30.88 9.15
N TYR A 212 -11.62 -29.75 9.67
CA TYR A 212 -11.65 -28.46 8.97
C TYR A 212 -10.41 -28.32 8.08
N SER A 213 -10.59 -28.23 6.75
CA SER A 213 -9.49 -27.99 5.79
C SER A 213 -10.00 -27.38 4.48
N PHE A 214 -9.12 -26.72 3.71
CA PHE A 214 -9.47 -26.21 2.37
C PHE A 214 -10.03 -27.31 1.46
N ALA A 215 -9.41 -28.50 1.49
CA ALA A 215 -9.89 -29.66 0.74
C ALA A 215 -11.29 -30.11 1.17
N GLN A 216 -11.61 -30.01 2.47
CA GLN A 216 -12.94 -30.34 2.98
C GLN A 216 -14.00 -29.35 2.50
N ASP A 217 -13.68 -28.06 2.36
CA ASP A 217 -14.63 -27.08 1.81
C ASP A 217 -14.96 -27.39 0.34
N TRP A 218 -13.94 -27.72 -0.47
CA TRP A 218 -14.13 -28.15 -1.86
C TRP A 218 -14.95 -29.45 -1.95
N GLN A 219 -14.67 -30.43 -1.08
CA GLN A 219 -15.44 -31.68 -1.01
C GLN A 219 -16.89 -31.41 -0.61
N SER A 220 -17.13 -30.55 0.39
CA SER A 220 -18.48 -30.23 0.86
C SER A 220 -19.28 -29.52 -0.23
N MET A 221 -18.65 -28.64 -1.01
CA MET A 221 -19.25 -28.07 -2.21
C MET A 221 -19.52 -29.13 -3.28
N GLY A 222 -18.60 -30.05 -3.54
CA GLY A 222 -18.81 -31.15 -4.48
C GLY A 222 -19.99 -32.04 -4.10
N LEU A 223 -20.13 -32.37 -2.82
CA LEU A 223 -21.26 -33.13 -2.28
C LEU A 223 -22.58 -32.34 -2.38
N MET A 224 -22.55 -31.03 -2.13
CA MET A 224 -23.70 -30.15 -2.33
C MET A 224 -24.16 -30.15 -3.79
N VAL A 225 -23.23 -30.00 -4.74
CA VAL A 225 -23.51 -30.03 -6.17
C VAL A 225 -24.06 -31.41 -6.58
N ALA A 226 -23.50 -32.50 -6.05
CA ALA A 226 -23.97 -33.84 -6.31
C ALA A 226 -25.42 -34.07 -5.86
N ASP A 227 -25.79 -33.60 -4.65
CA ASP A 227 -27.17 -33.70 -4.15
C ASP A 227 -28.15 -32.89 -5.02
N CYS A 228 -27.76 -31.70 -5.50
CA CYS A 228 -28.57 -30.89 -6.42
C CYS A 228 -28.79 -31.59 -7.76
N LEU A 229 -27.76 -32.27 -8.27
CA LEU A 229 -27.80 -33.02 -9.53
C LEU A 229 -28.39 -34.44 -9.38
N ASP A 230 -28.89 -34.79 -8.19
CA ASP A 230 -29.45 -36.11 -7.87
C ASP A 230 -28.46 -37.25 -8.15
N CYS A 231 -27.21 -37.09 -7.72
CA CYS A 231 -26.17 -38.09 -7.85
C CYS A 231 -25.39 -38.34 -6.53
N ILE A 232 -24.77 -39.51 -6.46
CA ILE A 232 -23.92 -39.97 -5.36
C ILE A 232 -22.54 -40.25 -5.95
N VAL A 233 -21.50 -39.71 -5.33
CA VAL A 233 -20.10 -40.03 -5.65
C VAL A 233 -19.62 -41.09 -4.67
N ARG A 234 -19.18 -42.25 -5.17
CA ARG A 234 -18.63 -43.33 -4.35
C ARG A 234 -17.19 -43.01 -3.94
N GLU A 235 -16.67 -43.73 -2.95
CA GLU A 235 -15.24 -43.67 -2.56
C GLU A 235 -14.29 -44.01 -3.73
N SER A 236 -14.75 -44.79 -4.71
CA SER A 236 -14.01 -45.08 -5.94
C SER A 236 -13.93 -43.91 -6.92
N GLY A 237 -14.68 -42.82 -6.68
CA GLY A 237 -14.85 -41.70 -7.61
C GLY A 237 -16.00 -41.89 -8.62
N ASP A 238 -16.65 -43.05 -8.64
CA ASP A 238 -17.77 -43.32 -9.54
C ASP A 238 -18.99 -42.47 -9.18
N VAL A 239 -19.51 -41.72 -10.17
CA VAL A 239 -20.73 -40.90 -10.05
C VAL A 239 -21.95 -41.71 -10.51
N MET A 240 -22.90 -41.95 -9.60
CA MET A 240 -24.13 -42.70 -9.87
C MET A 240 -25.38 -41.88 -9.56
N PRO A 241 -26.51 -42.07 -10.25
CA PRO A 241 -27.76 -41.39 -9.91
C PRO A 241 -28.29 -41.84 -8.53
N ALA A 242 -28.78 -40.89 -7.74
CA ALA A 242 -29.32 -41.14 -6.39
C ALA A 242 -30.78 -41.61 -6.41
N GLY A 243 -31.49 -41.39 -7.52
CA GLY A 243 -32.80 -41.98 -7.80
C GLY A 243 -34.00 -41.16 -7.30
N ARG A 244 -33.83 -39.88 -6.94
CA ARG A 244 -34.95 -38.99 -6.59
C ARG A 244 -35.77 -38.63 -7.83
N TYR A 245 -35.16 -38.62 -9.01
CA TYR A 245 -35.81 -38.33 -10.29
C TYR A 245 -35.89 -39.55 -11.22
N SER A 246 -37.01 -39.70 -11.93
CA SER A 246 -37.18 -40.69 -13.00
C SER A 246 -37.65 -39.99 -14.30
N PRO A 247 -36.95 -40.17 -15.45
CA PRO A 247 -35.58 -40.68 -15.58
C PRO A 247 -34.55 -39.81 -14.85
N ALA A 248 -33.37 -40.37 -14.55
CA ALA A 248 -32.30 -39.65 -13.86
C ALA A 248 -31.76 -38.47 -14.68
N ILE A 249 -31.10 -37.53 -14.01
CA ILE A 249 -30.36 -36.46 -14.67
C ILE A 249 -29.13 -37.05 -15.38
N GLU A 250 -29.03 -36.88 -16.70
CA GLU A 250 -27.84 -37.26 -17.45
C GLU A 250 -26.73 -36.21 -17.25
N LEU A 251 -25.59 -36.65 -16.72
CA LEU A 251 -24.39 -35.84 -16.51
C LEU A 251 -23.37 -36.07 -17.62
N ASN A 252 -22.85 -34.97 -18.16
CA ASN A 252 -21.79 -35.03 -19.18
C ASN A 252 -20.43 -35.42 -18.56
N THR A 253 -19.43 -35.66 -19.41
CA THR A 253 -18.10 -36.09 -18.96
C THR A 253 -17.43 -35.04 -18.07
N ALA A 254 -17.56 -33.75 -18.40
CA ALA A 254 -16.97 -32.66 -17.64
C ALA A 254 -17.58 -32.52 -16.23
N GLU A 255 -18.90 -32.66 -16.11
CA GLU A 255 -19.64 -32.66 -14.84
C GLU A 255 -19.19 -33.82 -13.94
N ARG A 256 -19.06 -35.02 -14.52
CA ARG A 256 -18.60 -36.20 -13.77
C ARG A 256 -17.16 -36.04 -13.29
N LEU A 257 -16.26 -35.55 -14.16
CA LEU A 257 -14.86 -35.31 -13.81
C LEU A 257 -14.72 -34.24 -12.73
N LEU A 258 -15.48 -33.14 -12.82
CA LEU A 258 -15.47 -32.08 -11.81
C LEU A 258 -16.00 -32.57 -10.46
N LEU A 259 -17.11 -33.34 -10.44
CA LEU A 259 -17.64 -33.95 -9.22
C LEU A 259 -16.65 -34.94 -8.59
N MET A 260 -16.02 -35.78 -9.40
CA MET A 260 -14.99 -36.71 -8.94
C MET A 260 -13.79 -35.96 -8.36
N ARG A 261 -13.33 -34.90 -9.03
CA ARG A 261 -12.23 -34.05 -8.57
C ARG A 261 -12.54 -33.35 -7.25
N LEU A 262 -13.76 -32.82 -7.09
CA LEU A 262 -14.15 -32.13 -5.86
C LEU A 262 -14.33 -33.11 -4.69
N VAL A 263 -14.95 -34.27 -4.91
CA VAL A 263 -15.34 -35.19 -3.81
C VAL A 263 -14.24 -36.20 -3.47
N THR A 264 -13.53 -36.71 -4.47
CA THR A 264 -12.47 -37.73 -4.35
C THR A 264 -11.25 -37.32 -5.21
N PRO A 265 -10.53 -36.25 -4.84
CA PRO A 265 -9.41 -35.74 -5.64
C PRO A 265 -8.29 -36.76 -5.79
N ALA A 266 -7.75 -36.89 -7.00
CA ALA A 266 -6.53 -37.64 -7.25
C ALA A 266 -5.31 -36.88 -6.73
N ARG A 267 -4.18 -37.59 -6.54
CA ARG A 267 -2.94 -37.01 -5.98
C ARG A 267 -2.36 -35.84 -6.79
N MET A 268 -2.69 -35.74 -8.07
CA MET A 268 -2.24 -34.69 -8.99
C MET A 268 -3.26 -33.57 -9.21
N ASP A 269 -4.47 -33.70 -8.64
CA ASP A 269 -5.51 -32.69 -8.83
C ASP A 269 -5.20 -31.44 -8.00
N GLN A 270 -5.15 -30.29 -8.65
CA GLN A 270 -5.10 -29.00 -7.96
C GLN A 270 -6.50 -28.63 -7.46
N LEU A 271 -6.66 -28.28 -6.20
CA LEU A 271 -7.94 -27.84 -5.63
C LEU A 271 -7.85 -26.37 -5.23
N ASP A 272 -7.78 -25.50 -6.24
CA ASP A 272 -7.82 -24.05 -6.09
C ASP A 272 -8.95 -23.46 -6.93
N ALA A 273 -9.41 -22.28 -6.52
CA ALA A 273 -10.56 -21.62 -7.15
C ALA A 273 -10.35 -21.28 -8.62
N GLY A 274 -9.11 -20.95 -9.04
CA GLY A 274 -8.82 -20.64 -10.44
C GLY A 274 -8.92 -21.88 -11.32
N SER A 275 -8.39 -23.01 -10.86
CA SER A 275 -8.44 -24.28 -11.58
C SER A 275 -9.83 -24.91 -11.61
N ILE A 276 -10.60 -24.78 -10.53
CA ILE A 276 -12.01 -25.21 -10.47
C ILE A 276 -12.90 -24.26 -11.29
N GLY A 277 -12.64 -22.96 -11.24
CA GLY A 277 -13.33 -21.95 -12.04
C GLY A 277 -13.20 -22.22 -13.53
N ARG A 278 -11.97 -22.46 -14.02
CA ARG A 278 -11.73 -22.85 -15.43
C ARG A 278 -12.45 -24.14 -15.80
N ALA A 279 -12.44 -25.15 -14.94
CA ALA A 279 -13.17 -26.40 -15.20
C ALA A 279 -14.69 -26.18 -15.30
N ILE A 280 -15.25 -25.23 -14.54
CA ILE A 280 -16.66 -24.82 -14.69
C ILE A 280 -16.88 -24.03 -15.97
N ASP A 281 -15.96 -23.15 -16.35
CA ASP A 281 -16.05 -22.37 -17.59
C ASP A 281 -16.02 -23.29 -18.83
N ASP A 282 -15.13 -24.30 -18.83
CA ASP A 282 -15.07 -25.36 -19.84
C ASP A 282 -16.35 -26.23 -19.85
N LEU A 283 -16.88 -26.55 -18.65
CA LEU A 283 -18.13 -27.26 -18.50
C LEU A 283 -19.30 -26.45 -19.06
N LEU A 284 -19.38 -25.15 -18.79
CA LEU A 284 -20.40 -24.25 -19.31
C LEU A 284 -20.36 -24.24 -20.84
N ALA A 285 -19.17 -24.17 -21.44
CA ALA A 285 -18.98 -24.32 -22.88
C ALA A 285 -19.47 -25.69 -23.38
N SER A 286 -19.15 -26.78 -22.68
CA SER A 286 -19.58 -28.15 -23.03
C SER A 286 -21.09 -28.37 -22.90
N VAL A 287 -21.74 -27.83 -21.87
CA VAL A 287 -23.19 -27.91 -21.67
C VAL A 287 -23.91 -27.08 -22.74
N ALA A 288 -23.38 -25.91 -23.08
CA ALA A 288 -23.88 -25.10 -24.20
C ALA A 288 -23.74 -25.84 -25.55
N GLN A 289 -22.60 -26.48 -25.80
CA GLN A 289 -22.37 -27.30 -26.99
C GLN A 289 -23.28 -28.53 -27.04
N SER A 290 -23.47 -29.24 -25.92
CA SER A 290 -24.35 -30.41 -25.83
C SER A 290 -25.82 -30.04 -26.07
N ALA A 291 -26.26 -28.87 -25.59
CA ALA A 291 -27.58 -28.32 -25.89
C ALA A 291 -27.77 -28.03 -27.39
N SER A 292 -26.69 -27.69 -28.10
CA SER A 292 -26.70 -27.40 -29.55
C SER A 292 -26.71 -28.64 -30.46
N THR A 293 -26.46 -29.85 -29.92
CA THR A 293 -26.18 -31.04 -30.75
C THR A 293 -27.39 -31.89 -31.14
N ARG A 294 -28.63 -31.50 -30.83
CA ARG A 294 -29.80 -32.26 -31.35
C ARG A 294 -31.01 -31.52 -31.90
N VAL A 295 -31.18 -30.21 -31.75
CA VAL A 295 -32.35 -29.56 -32.37
C VAL A 295 -32.01 -28.11 -32.72
N GLY A 296 -31.57 -27.86 -33.95
CA GLY A 296 -31.43 -26.49 -34.42
C GLY A 296 -30.93 -26.37 -35.85
N THR A 297 -31.40 -25.33 -36.55
CA THR A 297 -31.03 -25.03 -37.95
C THR A 297 -30.56 -23.59 -38.06
N PHE A 298 -29.42 -23.36 -38.69
CA PHE A 298 -28.96 -22.02 -39.05
C PHE A 298 -29.66 -21.53 -40.31
N ILE A 299 -30.05 -20.26 -40.35
CA ILE A 299 -30.63 -19.64 -41.55
C ILE A 299 -29.57 -18.78 -42.21
N LEU A 300 -29.24 -19.09 -43.47
CA LEU A 300 -28.32 -18.31 -44.29
C LEU A 300 -29.08 -17.62 -45.43
N LEU A 301 -29.23 -16.30 -45.32
CA LEU A 301 -29.76 -15.47 -46.40
C LEU A 301 -28.65 -15.16 -47.40
N VAL A 302 -28.81 -15.63 -48.63
CA VAL A 302 -27.93 -15.30 -49.75
C VAL A 302 -28.72 -14.44 -50.73
N PRO A 303 -28.69 -13.10 -50.59
CA PRO A 303 -29.38 -12.23 -51.54
C PRO A 303 -28.71 -12.30 -52.91
N SER A 304 -29.48 -12.06 -53.97
CA SER A 304 -28.93 -11.83 -55.31
C SER A 304 -28.00 -10.62 -55.27
N ASN A 305 -26.70 -10.86 -55.16
CA ASN A 305 -25.66 -9.85 -55.19
C ASN A 305 -24.53 -10.26 -56.14
N GLN A 306 -23.88 -9.27 -56.73
CA GLN A 306 -22.87 -9.49 -57.76
C GLN A 306 -21.63 -10.21 -57.20
N HIS A 307 -21.22 -9.91 -55.97
CA HIS A 307 -20.04 -10.51 -55.34
C HIS A 307 -20.14 -12.04 -55.17
N VAL A 308 -21.29 -12.54 -54.73
CA VAL A 308 -21.53 -13.98 -54.58
C VAL A 308 -21.70 -14.63 -55.95
N SER A 309 -22.41 -13.96 -56.86
CA SER A 309 -22.63 -14.47 -58.23
C SER A 309 -21.32 -14.65 -59.00
N ASP A 310 -20.42 -13.65 -58.94
CA ASP A 310 -19.11 -13.69 -59.59
C ASP A 310 -18.23 -14.78 -58.99
N ALA A 311 -18.29 -14.98 -57.66
CA ALA A 311 -17.52 -16.02 -56.98
C ALA A 311 -17.99 -17.43 -57.37
N VAL A 312 -19.31 -17.67 -57.45
CA VAL A 312 -19.87 -18.94 -57.93
C VAL A 312 -19.58 -19.17 -59.41
N TYR A 313 -19.71 -18.14 -60.25
CA TYR A 313 -19.34 -18.21 -61.68
C TYR A 313 -17.87 -18.62 -61.85
N THR A 314 -16.97 -18.02 -61.06
CA THR A 314 -15.54 -18.33 -61.10
C THR A 314 -15.26 -19.73 -60.55
N ALA A 315 -15.89 -20.12 -59.44
CA ALA A 315 -15.72 -21.44 -58.83
C ALA A 315 -16.22 -22.59 -59.72
N THR A 316 -17.23 -22.32 -60.55
CA THR A 316 -17.78 -23.27 -61.52
C THR A 316 -17.16 -23.14 -62.92
N ALA A 317 -16.09 -22.35 -63.08
CA ALA A 317 -15.45 -22.06 -64.36
C ALA A 317 -16.43 -21.61 -65.46
N GLY A 318 -17.50 -20.93 -65.06
CA GLY A 318 -18.54 -20.39 -65.93
C GLY A 318 -19.73 -21.30 -66.24
N GLU A 319 -19.83 -22.49 -65.64
CA GLU A 319 -20.97 -23.40 -65.84
C GLU A 319 -22.30 -22.89 -65.26
N ILE A 320 -22.23 -22.04 -64.22
CA ILE A 320 -23.38 -21.38 -63.62
C ILE A 320 -23.29 -19.88 -63.91
N PRO A 321 -24.11 -19.35 -64.85
CA PRO A 321 -24.16 -17.92 -65.15
C PRO A 321 -24.53 -17.05 -63.95
N VAL A 322 -24.06 -15.79 -63.96
CA VAL A 322 -24.29 -14.80 -62.88
C VAL A 322 -25.77 -14.42 -62.71
N ASP A 323 -26.62 -14.64 -63.72
CA ASP A 323 -28.07 -14.38 -63.70
C ASP A 323 -28.91 -15.59 -63.27
N GLU A 324 -28.34 -16.79 -63.17
CA GLU A 324 -29.03 -18.01 -62.74
C GLU A 324 -28.98 -18.22 -61.22
N HIS A 325 -29.53 -17.26 -60.47
CA HIS A 325 -29.46 -17.22 -59.01
C HIS A 325 -29.92 -18.52 -58.32
N ARG A 326 -30.95 -19.20 -58.85
CA ARG A 326 -31.43 -20.47 -58.27
C ARG A 326 -30.38 -21.58 -58.34
N ARG A 327 -29.68 -21.71 -59.48
CA ARG A 327 -28.59 -22.71 -59.62
C ARG A 327 -27.39 -22.34 -58.77
N GLN A 328 -27.13 -21.04 -58.58
CA GLN A 328 -26.10 -20.59 -57.64
C GLN A 328 -26.42 -21.01 -56.20
N LEU A 329 -27.68 -20.83 -55.76
CA LEU A 329 -28.10 -21.25 -54.41
C LEU A 329 -28.00 -22.77 -54.22
N ASP A 330 -28.40 -23.56 -55.23
CA ASP A 330 -28.28 -25.02 -55.19
C ASP A 330 -26.80 -25.46 -55.12
N TRP A 331 -25.91 -24.74 -55.81
CA TRP A 331 -24.46 -24.97 -55.74
C TRP A 331 -23.87 -24.61 -54.38
N ILE A 332 -24.21 -23.45 -53.82
CA ILE A 332 -23.76 -23.04 -52.47
C ILE A 332 -24.25 -24.05 -51.43
N ARG A 333 -25.46 -24.60 -51.61
CA ARG A 333 -25.99 -25.67 -50.74
C ARG A 333 -25.10 -26.91 -50.79
N ALA A 334 -24.77 -27.37 -51.99
CA ALA A 334 -23.89 -28.52 -52.19
C ALA A 334 -22.48 -28.29 -51.63
N ASP A 335 -21.95 -27.07 -51.73
CA ASP A 335 -20.64 -26.71 -51.16
C ASP A 335 -20.66 -26.74 -49.62
N LEU A 336 -21.71 -26.19 -48.99
CA LEU A 336 -21.87 -26.24 -47.53
C LEU A 336 -22.14 -27.65 -47.00
N ASP A 337 -22.86 -28.49 -47.74
CA ASP A 337 -23.10 -29.90 -47.40
C ASP A 337 -21.80 -30.73 -47.38
N GLY A 338 -20.74 -30.27 -48.07
CA GLY A 338 -19.39 -30.84 -48.02
C GLY A 338 -18.64 -30.62 -46.70
N GLY A 339 -19.24 -29.89 -45.76
CA GLY A 339 -18.66 -29.52 -44.46
C GLY A 339 -18.10 -28.10 -44.48
N ALA A 340 -18.37 -27.36 -43.40
CA ALA A 340 -17.95 -25.98 -43.25
C ALA A 340 -17.35 -25.73 -41.87
N THR A 341 -16.37 -24.82 -41.82
CA THR A 341 -15.74 -24.32 -40.62
C THR A 341 -16.14 -22.87 -40.42
N LEU A 342 -16.62 -22.53 -39.24
CA LEU A 342 -16.90 -21.17 -38.83
C LEU A 342 -15.64 -20.54 -38.22
N LEU A 343 -15.25 -19.36 -38.69
CA LEU A 343 -14.23 -18.53 -38.08
C LEU A 343 -14.90 -17.31 -37.45
N VAL A 344 -14.75 -17.18 -36.14
CA VAL A 344 -15.40 -16.14 -35.33
C VAL A 344 -14.31 -15.28 -34.67
N PRO A 345 -14.37 -13.95 -34.75
CA PRO A 345 -13.44 -13.09 -34.01
C PRO A 345 -13.42 -13.40 -32.49
N ARG A 346 -12.23 -13.40 -31.87
CA ARG A 346 -12.07 -13.63 -30.41
C ARG A 346 -12.73 -12.55 -29.55
N SER A 347 -12.84 -11.34 -30.10
CA SER A 347 -13.64 -10.24 -29.58
C SER A 347 -14.65 -9.87 -30.67
N PHE A 348 -15.93 -9.85 -30.32
CA PHE A 348 -17.00 -9.74 -31.31
C PHE A 348 -18.04 -8.69 -30.91
N ASP A 349 -18.21 -7.67 -31.76
CA ASP A 349 -19.32 -6.72 -31.73
C ASP A 349 -20.45 -7.17 -32.68
N PRO A 350 -21.61 -7.59 -32.15
CA PRO A 350 -22.74 -8.05 -32.96
C PRO A 350 -23.25 -7.05 -34.00
N ALA A 351 -22.99 -5.74 -33.83
CA ALA A 351 -23.48 -4.71 -34.73
C ALA A 351 -22.59 -4.47 -35.96
N THR A 352 -21.28 -4.69 -35.83
CA THR A 352 -20.29 -4.27 -36.83
C THR A 352 -19.42 -5.41 -37.37
N ASP A 353 -19.18 -6.45 -36.58
CA ASP A 353 -18.27 -7.54 -36.98
C ASP A 353 -18.90 -8.54 -37.96
N THR A 354 -18.03 -9.31 -38.62
CA THR A 354 -18.41 -10.31 -39.62
C THR A 354 -17.89 -11.68 -39.25
N ILE A 355 -18.73 -12.70 -39.41
CA ILE A 355 -18.36 -14.11 -39.25
C ILE A 355 -17.97 -14.67 -40.61
N ARG A 356 -16.98 -15.56 -40.68
CA ARG A 356 -16.59 -16.23 -41.93
C ARG A 356 -16.98 -17.69 -41.87
N LEU A 357 -17.63 -18.18 -42.92
CA LEU A 357 -17.96 -19.58 -43.11
C LEU A 357 -17.08 -20.12 -44.23
N VAL A 358 -16.19 -21.05 -43.90
CA VAL A 358 -15.12 -21.53 -44.77
C VAL A 358 -15.38 -22.99 -45.15
N THR A 359 -15.46 -23.28 -46.44
CA THR A 359 -15.55 -24.65 -46.97
C THR A 359 -14.21 -25.07 -47.57
N SER A 360 -14.19 -26.25 -48.20
CA SER A 360 -13.02 -26.70 -48.97
C SER A 360 -12.77 -25.85 -50.22
N THR A 361 -13.80 -25.16 -50.75
CA THR A 361 -13.71 -24.41 -52.01
C THR A 361 -13.92 -22.89 -51.85
N MET A 362 -14.72 -22.46 -50.87
CA MET A 362 -15.19 -21.07 -50.74
C MET A 362 -15.05 -20.51 -49.33
N VAL A 363 -15.11 -19.17 -49.25
CA VAL A 363 -15.21 -18.40 -48.02
C VAL A 363 -16.42 -17.47 -48.12
N TYR A 364 -17.43 -17.66 -47.29
CA TYR A 364 -18.61 -16.82 -47.21
C TYR A 364 -18.50 -15.86 -46.02
N ARG A 365 -18.70 -14.56 -46.26
CA ARG A 365 -18.69 -13.53 -45.21
C ARG A 365 -20.11 -13.16 -44.81
N LEU A 366 -20.40 -13.39 -43.54
CA LEU A 366 -21.72 -13.23 -42.93
C LEU A 366 -21.78 -11.94 -42.12
N THR A 367 -22.91 -11.25 -42.23
CA THR A 367 -23.30 -10.11 -41.38
C THR A 367 -24.66 -10.39 -40.75
N ALA A 368 -24.96 -9.77 -39.60
CA ALA A 368 -26.29 -9.83 -38.99
C ALA A 368 -27.41 -9.41 -39.95
N PHE A 369 -28.58 -10.03 -39.81
CA PHE A 369 -29.81 -9.54 -40.42
C PHE A 369 -30.30 -8.31 -39.66
N ARG A 370 -30.65 -7.24 -40.39
CA ARG A 370 -31.15 -6.00 -39.79
C ARG A 370 -32.67 -5.95 -39.88
N ASP A 371 -33.33 -5.97 -38.73
CA ASP A 371 -34.79 -5.83 -38.58
C ASP A 371 -35.05 -4.58 -37.73
N GLU A 372 -35.71 -3.56 -38.29
CA GLU A 372 -36.00 -2.27 -37.63
C GLU A 372 -34.80 -1.56 -36.97
N GLY A 373 -33.57 -1.82 -37.46
CA GLY A 373 -32.34 -1.22 -36.96
C GLY A 373 -31.56 -2.07 -35.97
N ALA A 374 -32.16 -3.12 -35.40
CA ALA A 374 -31.48 -4.10 -34.56
C ALA A 374 -30.71 -5.12 -35.41
N ALA A 375 -29.49 -5.43 -35.01
CA ALA A 375 -28.68 -6.51 -35.59
C ALA A 375 -29.06 -7.83 -34.92
N LEU A 376 -29.66 -8.74 -35.68
CA LEU A 376 -30.07 -10.06 -35.22
C LEU A 376 -29.23 -11.13 -35.93
N TRP A 377 -28.61 -12.02 -35.16
CA TRP A 377 -27.75 -13.09 -35.69
C TRP A 377 -28.47 -14.45 -35.76
N ASP A 378 -29.77 -14.49 -35.53
CA ASP A 378 -30.65 -15.63 -35.86
C ASP A 378 -30.74 -15.89 -37.38
N ILE A 379 -30.44 -14.89 -38.21
CA ILE A 379 -30.32 -14.97 -39.66
C ILE A 379 -28.98 -14.36 -40.09
N GLY A 380 -28.10 -15.19 -40.66
CA GLY A 380 -26.82 -14.75 -41.22
C GLY A 380 -27.01 -14.29 -42.66
N VAL A 381 -26.53 -13.11 -43.02
CA VAL A 381 -26.63 -12.58 -44.39
C VAL A 381 -25.27 -12.69 -45.08
N CYS A 382 -25.19 -13.51 -46.14
CA CYS A 382 -23.99 -13.62 -46.96
C CYS A 382 -23.88 -12.43 -47.91
N ARG A 383 -23.04 -11.45 -47.56
CA ARG A 383 -22.83 -10.25 -48.37
C ARG A 383 -21.73 -10.41 -49.41
N LYS A 384 -20.78 -11.30 -49.17
CA LYS A 384 -19.61 -11.51 -50.03
C LYS A 384 -19.17 -12.97 -49.94
N ALA A 385 -18.74 -13.54 -51.06
CA ALA A 385 -18.11 -14.85 -51.11
C ALA A 385 -16.84 -14.76 -51.97
N GLU A 386 -15.83 -15.55 -51.65
CA GLU A 386 -14.54 -15.60 -52.36
C GLU A 386 -14.06 -17.05 -52.47
N LEU A 387 -13.27 -17.34 -53.51
CA LEU A 387 -12.56 -18.62 -53.64
C LEU A 387 -11.48 -18.71 -52.57
N ARG A 388 -11.27 -19.91 -52.02
CA ARG A 388 -10.27 -20.13 -50.97
C ARG A 388 -8.84 -20.09 -51.53
N ASP A 389 -8.03 -19.10 -51.13
CA ASP A 389 -6.64 -18.92 -51.54
C ASP A 389 -5.62 -18.99 -50.37
N GLY A 390 -5.41 -20.20 -49.83
CA GLY A 390 -4.32 -20.47 -48.88
C GLY A 390 -4.75 -20.65 -47.41
N THR A 391 -3.77 -20.56 -46.49
CA THR A 391 -3.92 -20.79 -45.04
C THR A 391 -4.16 -19.48 -44.28
N PHE A 392 -5.27 -19.39 -43.54
CA PHE A 392 -5.62 -18.23 -42.70
C PHE A 392 -4.69 -18.12 -41.48
N SER A 393 -4.26 -16.90 -41.12
CA SER A 393 -3.56 -16.69 -39.85
C SER A 393 -4.56 -16.66 -38.68
N LEU A 394 -4.33 -17.52 -37.68
CA LEU A 394 -5.17 -17.72 -36.47
C LEU A 394 -5.06 -16.57 -35.44
N GLY A 395 -4.53 -15.41 -35.81
CA GLY A 395 -4.09 -14.39 -34.85
C GLY A 395 -5.21 -13.85 -33.94
N GLU A 396 -6.43 -13.73 -34.46
CA GLU A 396 -7.52 -12.98 -33.80
C GLU A 396 -8.90 -13.67 -33.90
N SER A 397 -8.98 -14.92 -34.35
CA SER A 397 -10.27 -15.64 -34.53
C SER A 397 -10.20 -17.07 -34.02
N ASP A 398 -11.31 -17.55 -33.47
CA ASP A 398 -11.54 -18.92 -33.04
C ASP A 398 -12.20 -19.75 -34.15
N GLU A 399 -11.84 -21.03 -34.20
CA GLU A 399 -12.27 -21.97 -35.23
C GLU A 399 -13.29 -22.96 -34.66
N HIS A 400 -14.44 -23.08 -35.33
CA HIS A 400 -15.51 -23.99 -34.94
C HIS A 400 -15.97 -24.84 -36.14
N ALA A 401 -15.96 -26.16 -36.00
CA ALA A 401 -16.57 -27.03 -37.00
C ALA A 401 -18.10 -26.85 -36.97
N LEU A 402 -18.72 -26.56 -38.11
CA LEU A 402 -20.17 -26.42 -38.21
C LEU A 402 -20.82 -27.80 -38.41
N LEU A 403 -21.49 -28.30 -37.37
CA LEU A 403 -22.12 -29.64 -37.38
C LEU A 403 -23.64 -29.59 -37.59
N GLN A 404 -24.23 -28.40 -37.54
CA GLN A 404 -25.67 -28.16 -37.68
C GLN A 404 -26.05 -27.84 -39.13
N THR A 405 -27.30 -28.14 -39.51
CA THR A 405 -27.78 -27.87 -40.87
C THR A 405 -27.93 -26.38 -41.14
N VAL A 406 -27.52 -25.95 -42.34
CA VAL A 406 -27.69 -24.57 -42.82
C VAL A 406 -28.79 -24.53 -43.87
N THR A 407 -29.91 -23.89 -43.55
CA THR A 407 -30.96 -23.63 -44.53
C THR A 407 -30.67 -22.35 -45.29
N ILE A 408 -30.34 -22.49 -46.58
CA ILE A 408 -30.16 -21.36 -47.49
C ILE A 408 -31.50 -20.83 -47.98
N VAL A 409 -31.69 -19.51 -47.89
CA VAL A 409 -32.86 -18.77 -48.36
C VAL A 409 -32.46 -17.62 -49.31
N PRO A 410 -33.25 -17.32 -50.35
CA PRO A 410 -32.91 -16.35 -51.40
C PRO A 410 -33.21 -14.89 -51.04
N ASN A 411 -34.18 -14.63 -50.17
CA ASN A 411 -34.67 -13.29 -49.89
C ASN A 411 -35.14 -13.12 -48.43
N ALA A 412 -35.22 -11.87 -47.99
CA ALA A 412 -35.57 -11.53 -46.61
C ALA A 412 -36.99 -11.98 -46.21
N ARG A 413 -37.91 -12.11 -47.17
CA ARG A 413 -39.27 -12.60 -46.90
C ARG A 413 -39.24 -14.08 -46.51
N GLU A 414 -38.59 -14.92 -47.31
CA GLU A 414 -38.41 -16.34 -47.02
C GLU A 414 -37.56 -16.59 -45.78
N ALA A 415 -36.59 -15.71 -45.49
CA ALA A 415 -35.82 -15.78 -44.24
C ALA A 415 -36.73 -15.58 -43.01
N ARG A 416 -37.63 -14.59 -43.03
CA ARG A 416 -38.61 -14.36 -41.95
C ARG A 416 -39.63 -15.48 -41.84
N GLU A 417 -40.13 -15.99 -42.97
CA GLU A 417 -41.06 -17.13 -43.00
C GLU A 417 -40.40 -18.41 -42.46
N THR A 418 -39.14 -18.66 -42.82
CA THR A 418 -38.35 -19.81 -42.32
C THR A 418 -38.04 -19.68 -40.84
N ARG A 419 -37.66 -18.49 -40.37
CA ARG A 419 -37.49 -18.18 -38.93
C ARG A 419 -38.78 -18.43 -38.16
N GLY A 420 -39.92 -17.95 -38.67
CA GLY A 420 -41.23 -18.17 -38.05
C GLY A 420 -41.64 -19.65 -38.01
N ARG A 421 -41.29 -20.43 -39.03
CA ARG A 421 -41.55 -21.88 -39.09
C ARG A 421 -40.67 -22.69 -38.14
N LEU A 422 -39.39 -22.33 -38.01
CA LEU A 422 -38.43 -23.00 -37.13
C LEU A 422 -38.62 -22.60 -35.65
N GLY A 423 -39.05 -21.37 -35.38
CA GLY A 423 -39.34 -20.91 -34.03
C GLY A 423 -38.13 -21.09 -33.10
N ALA A 424 -38.33 -21.87 -32.03
CA ALA A 424 -37.31 -22.18 -31.03
C ALA A 424 -36.13 -23.01 -31.54
N ASP A 425 -36.25 -23.64 -32.73
CA ASP A 425 -35.19 -24.42 -33.37
C ASP A 425 -34.29 -23.56 -34.27
N THR A 426 -34.47 -22.24 -34.29
CA THR A 426 -33.57 -21.33 -35.02
C THR A 426 -32.31 -21.09 -34.21
N LEU A 427 -31.14 -21.32 -34.81
CA LEU A 427 -29.85 -21.10 -34.16
C LEU A 427 -29.30 -19.71 -34.45
N ASP A 428 -28.68 -19.09 -33.44
CA ASP A 428 -28.01 -17.80 -33.56
C ASP A 428 -26.53 -17.99 -33.93
N TRP A 429 -26.11 -17.41 -35.07
CA TRP A 429 -24.76 -17.48 -35.61
C TRP A 429 -23.69 -16.89 -34.66
N SER A 430 -24.08 -15.97 -33.77
CA SER A 430 -23.20 -15.34 -32.78
C SER A 430 -23.02 -16.16 -31.49
N THR A 431 -23.70 -17.31 -31.35
CA THR A 431 -23.57 -18.20 -30.17
C THR A 431 -22.12 -18.67 -29.94
N PHE A 432 -21.31 -18.74 -30.99
CA PHE A 432 -19.90 -19.13 -30.92
C PHE A 432 -18.95 -17.96 -30.59
N ALA A 433 -19.47 -16.74 -30.51
CA ALA A 433 -18.68 -15.55 -30.23
C ALA A 433 -18.59 -15.27 -28.73
N SER A 434 -17.40 -14.94 -28.25
CA SER A 434 -17.26 -14.30 -26.93
C SER A 434 -17.71 -12.86 -27.07
N PRO A 435 -18.58 -12.33 -26.17
CA PRO A 435 -18.92 -10.92 -26.19
C PRO A 435 -17.63 -10.11 -26.13
N ALA A 436 -17.50 -9.07 -26.96
CA ALA A 436 -16.47 -8.07 -26.75
C ALA A 436 -16.56 -7.65 -25.29
N ARG A 437 -15.50 -7.92 -24.50
CA ARG A 437 -15.31 -7.13 -23.29
C ARG A 437 -15.30 -5.71 -23.80
N ASP A 438 -16.18 -4.87 -23.28
CA ASP A 438 -16.05 -3.43 -23.49
C ASP A 438 -14.55 -3.13 -23.38
N ALA A 439 -14.00 -2.38 -24.34
CA ALA A 439 -12.68 -1.82 -24.17
C ALA A 439 -12.77 -0.83 -23.00
N ILE A 440 -12.78 -1.39 -21.79
CA ILE A 440 -12.50 -0.69 -20.55
C ILE A 440 -11.15 -0.04 -20.87
N GLY A 441 -11.08 1.28 -20.71
CA GLY A 441 -9.81 1.99 -20.80
C GLY A 441 -8.76 1.30 -19.91
N PRO A 442 -7.47 1.68 -20.01
CA PRO A 442 -6.44 1.08 -19.17
C PRO A 442 -6.95 0.97 -17.74
N ASP A 443 -6.98 -0.26 -17.22
CA ASP A 443 -7.51 -0.55 -15.89
C ASP A 443 -6.87 0.45 -14.92
N GLU A 444 -7.71 1.18 -14.16
CA GLU A 444 -7.22 2.19 -13.24
C GLU A 444 -6.29 1.52 -12.20
N GLY A 445 -6.51 0.22 -11.93
CA GLY A 445 -5.64 -0.59 -11.11
C GLY A 445 -4.28 -0.87 -11.72
N ASP A 446 -4.23 -1.28 -12.99
CA ASP A 446 -2.97 -1.44 -13.73
C ASP A 446 -2.19 -0.12 -13.78
N THR A 447 -2.88 1.01 -13.97
CA THR A 447 -2.25 2.34 -14.00
C THR A 447 -1.57 2.68 -12.66
N VAL A 448 -2.20 2.39 -11.53
CA VAL A 448 -1.59 2.59 -10.19
C VAL A 448 -0.37 1.71 -10.00
N ARG A 449 -0.48 0.43 -10.36
CA ARG A 449 0.62 -0.54 -10.25
C ARG A 449 1.81 -0.13 -11.12
N ASN A 450 1.55 0.19 -12.39
CA ASN A 450 2.55 0.68 -13.34
C ASN A 450 3.21 1.96 -12.85
N ALA A 451 2.45 2.87 -12.24
CA ALA A 451 2.99 4.08 -11.63
C ALA A 451 3.93 3.79 -10.45
N LEU A 452 3.57 2.86 -9.56
CA LEU A 452 4.44 2.47 -8.44
C LEU A 452 5.74 1.82 -8.93
N LEU A 453 5.64 0.92 -9.91
CA LEU A 453 6.79 0.30 -10.56
C LEU A 453 7.67 1.36 -11.25
N LEU A 454 7.06 2.35 -11.90
CA LEU A 454 7.77 3.45 -12.55
C LEU A 454 8.53 4.32 -11.54
N VAL A 455 7.89 4.73 -10.43
CA VAL A 455 8.56 5.47 -9.35
C VAL A 455 9.78 4.68 -8.85
N GLN A 456 9.60 3.38 -8.59
CA GLN A 456 10.66 2.55 -8.03
C GLN A 456 11.80 2.31 -9.02
N THR A 457 11.47 2.12 -10.30
CA THR A 457 12.45 1.90 -11.38
C THR A 457 13.27 3.16 -11.63
N VAL A 458 12.62 4.33 -11.72
CA VAL A 458 13.32 5.60 -11.91
C VAL A 458 14.25 5.90 -10.72
N GLU A 459 13.79 5.65 -9.48
CA GLU A 459 14.65 5.76 -8.29
C GLU A 459 15.87 4.83 -8.39
N ALA A 460 15.66 3.57 -8.77
CA ALA A 460 16.72 2.59 -8.90
C ALA A 460 17.71 2.93 -10.01
N VAL A 461 17.25 3.42 -11.16
CA VAL A 461 18.10 3.88 -12.28
C VAL A 461 18.93 5.08 -11.86
N VAL A 462 18.33 6.06 -11.17
CA VAL A 462 19.02 7.23 -10.64
C VAL A 462 20.12 6.79 -9.66
N LYS A 463 19.81 5.87 -8.74
CA LYS A 463 20.79 5.33 -7.76
C LYS A 463 21.87 4.51 -8.43
N ALA A 464 21.53 3.73 -9.46
CA ALA A 464 22.51 3.00 -10.23
C ALA A 464 23.50 3.98 -10.88
N LEU A 465 23.04 5.08 -11.47
CA LEU A 465 23.92 6.06 -12.13
C LEU A 465 24.80 6.86 -11.16
N GLU A 466 24.57 6.77 -9.85
CA GLU A 466 25.46 7.27 -8.79
C GLU A 466 26.59 6.30 -8.41
N VAL A 467 26.68 5.16 -9.10
CA VAL A 467 27.83 4.25 -9.06
C VAL A 467 28.84 4.71 -10.11
N TYR A 468 29.95 5.29 -9.66
CA TYR A 468 30.85 6.06 -10.54
C TYR A 468 31.93 5.17 -11.17
N PRO A 469 32.02 5.08 -12.51
CA PRO A 469 33.12 4.40 -13.19
C PRO A 469 34.45 5.12 -12.92
N VAL A 470 35.44 4.36 -12.43
CA VAL A 470 36.75 4.88 -12.05
C VAL A 470 37.88 4.07 -12.69
N GLN A 471 38.94 4.78 -13.04
CA GLN A 471 40.19 4.20 -13.51
C GLN A 471 41.24 4.26 -12.41
N VAL A 472 41.88 3.11 -12.15
CA VAL A 472 43.05 3.02 -11.26
C VAL A 472 44.28 3.54 -12.01
N LEU A 473 44.87 4.63 -11.51
CA LEU A 473 46.07 5.25 -12.06
C LEU A 473 47.35 4.65 -11.50
N ALA A 474 47.36 4.35 -10.20
CA ALA A 474 48.49 3.74 -9.51
C ALA A 474 48.04 3.11 -8.19
N THR A 475 48.76 2.09 -7.74
CA THR A 475 48.63 1.49 -6.42
C THR A 475 49.94 1.71 -5.67
N GLU A 476 49.86 2.30 -4.47
CA GLU A 476 51.00 2.70 -3.66
C GLU A 476 50.89 2.08 -2.26
N VAL A 477 52.00 1.57 -1.73
CA VAL A 477 52.07 1.07 -0.35
C VAL A 477 53.00 1.99 0.45
N HIS A 478 52.48 2.64 1.48
CA HIS A 478 53.26 3.54 2.33
C HIS A 478 53.04 3.21 3.82
N LYS A 479 54.13 2.93 4.55
CA LYS A 479 54.11 2.55 5.98
C LYS A 479 53.15 1.40 6.33
N GLY A 480 53.02 0.42 5.43
CA GLY A 480 52.14 -0.75 5.62
C GLY A 480 50.66 -0.51 5.28
N ARG A 481 50.26 0.71 4.91
CA ARG A 481 48.92 1.02 4.40
C ARG A 481 48.93 1.04 2.88
N ARG A 482 47.91 0.43 2.28
CA ARG A 482 47.74 0.34 0.83
C ARG A 482 46.86 1.49 0.37
N SER A 483 47.24 2.13 -0.72
CA SER A 483 46.46 3.22 -1.30
C SER A 483 46.39 3.09 -2.80
N VAL A 484 45.31 3.61 -3.37
CA VAL A 484 45.02 3.60 -4.79
C VAL A 484 44.69 5.02 -5.24
N LEU A 485 45.23 5.41 -6.38
CA LEU A 485 44.94 6.67 -7.05
C LEU A 485 43.88 6.43 -8.11
N LEU A 486 42.74 7.10 -7.99
CA LEU A 486 41.58 6.97 -8.86
C LEU A 486 41.33 8.24 -9.65
N ARG A 487 40.78 8.11 -10.86
CA ARG A 487 40.12 9.20 -11.60
C ARG A 487 38.78 8.73 -12.14
N ALA A 488 37.88 9.65 -12.46
CA ALA A 488 36.72 9.33 -13.29
C ALA A 488 37.19 8.74 -14.62
N GLU A 489 36.54 7.66 -15.05
CA GLU A 489 36.79 7.06 -16.36
C GLU A 489 36.36 8.03 -17.47
N PRO A 490 37.27 8.50 -18.35
CA PRO A 490 36.92 9.48 -19.36
C PRO A 490 36.07 8.89 -20.49
N GLY A 491 35.02 9.61 -20.90
CA GLY A 491 34.23 9.26 -22.08
C GLY A 491 33.44 7.95 -21.97
N ASN A 492 33.24 7.47 -20.73
CA ASN A 492 32.51 6.25 -20.44
C ASN A 492 31.05 6.36 -20.92
N GLU A 493 30.46 5.22 -21.27
CA GLU A 493 29.08 5.16 -21.77
C GLU A 493 28.10 5.67 -20.71
N ARG A 494 28.35 5.34 -19.44
CA ARG A 494 27.50 5.69 -18.29
C ARG A 494 27.28 7.20 -18.14
N ASP A 495 28.30 8.03 -18.37
CA ASP A 495 28.21 9.49 -18.33
C ASP A 495 27.37 10.03 -19.48
N ARG A 496 27.43 9.39 -20.66
CA ARG A 496 26.54 9.73 -21.78
C ARG A 496 25.10 9.40 -21.42
N ILE A 497 24.88 8.26 -20.77
CA ILE A 497 23.56 7.83 -20.30
C ILE A 497 23.04 8.78 -19.22
N ALA A 498 23.83 9.07 -18.20
CA ALA A 498 23.54 10.01 -17.14
C ALA A 498 23.15 11.38 -17.72
N LYS A 499 23.91 11.86 -18.71
CA LYS A 499 23.62 13.12 -19.40
C LYS A 499 22.30 13.13 -20.16
N ARG A 500 21.93 12.02 -20.82
CA ARG A 500 20.64 11.86 -21.52
C ARG A 500 19.47 12.10 -20.56
N ILE A 501 19.48 11.40 -19.41
CA ILE A 501 18.44 11.57 -18.38
C ILE A 501 18.64 12.81 -17.46
N GLY A 502 19.53 13.73 -17.82
CA GLY A 502 19.72 15.01 -17.11
C GLY A 502 20.53 14.96 -15.80
N LEU A 503 21.38 13.96 -15.61
CA LEU A 503 22.28 13.82 -14.45
C LEU A 503 23.70 14.33 -14.70
N THR A 504 24.44 14.54 -13.62
CA THR A 504 25.85 14.95 -13.65
C THR A 504 26.78 13.81 -14.05
N GLU A 505 27.71 14.11 -14.97
CA GLU A 505 28.79 13.21 -15.39
C GLU A 505 29.75 12.90 -14.22
N SER A 506 30.33 11.70 -14.20
CA SER A 506 31.17 11.18 -13.12
C SER A 506 32.36 12.06 -12.80
N ALA A 507 33.01 12.67 -13.81
CA ALA A 507 34.12 13.60 -13.57
C ALA A 507 33.67 14.84 -12.77
N VAL A 508 32.47 15.34 -13.06
CA VAL A 508 31.88 16.45 -12.32
C VAL A 508 31.41 15.96 -10.95
N ALA A 509 30.78 14.80 -10.86
CA ALA A 509 30.28 14.24 -9.61
C ALA A 509 31.41 13.93 -8.62
N LEU A 510 32.50 13.25 -9.02
CA LEU A 510 33.65 12.98 -8.15
C LEU A 510 34.33 14.28 -7.69
N LYS A 511 34.43 15.27 -8.58
CA LYS A 511 34.89 16.60 -8.21
C LYS A 511 33.98 17.25 -7.16
N TRP A 512 32.66 17.15 -7.33
CA TRP A 512 31.69 17.60 -6.33
C TRP A 512 31.84 16.84 -5.01
N LEU A 513 32.01 15.53 -5.03
CA LEU A 513 32.10 14.69 -3.83
C LEU A 513 33.40 14.89 -3.04
N PHE A 514 34.53 15.04 -3.73
CA PHE A 514 35.86 15.01 -3.10
C PHE A 514 36.57 16.37 -3.06
N GLU A 515 36.18 17.32 -3.89
CA GLU A 515 36.76 18.67 -3.92
C GLU A 515 35.76 19.73 -3.41
N ASP A 516 34.54 19.69 -3.92
CA ASP A 516 33.52 20.74 -3.78
C ASP A 516 32.36 20.31 -2.84
N ASP A 517 32.65 19.98 -1.58
CA ASP A 517 31.71 19.82 -0.42
C ASP A 517 32.04 18.56 0.41
N ARG A 518 32.58 18.68 1.64
CA ARG A 518 32.73 17.52 2.56
C ARG A 518 31.36 16.96 3.02
N ARG A 519 30.67 16.22 2.16
CA ARG A 519 29.51 15.38 2.54
C ARG A 519 29.91 13.91 2.68
N ASP A 520 30.68 13.38 1.72
CA ASP A 520 30.95 11.94 1.65
C ASP A 520 32.44 11.56 1.74
N ALA A 521 33.34 12.52 1.98
CA ALA A 521 34.74 12.22 2.31
C ALA A 521 34.87 11.39 3.61
N GLU A 522 33.90 11.49 4.52
CA GLU A 522 33.77 10.64 5.72
C GLU A 522 32.91 9.39 5.49
N ALA A 523 32.25 9.27 4.33
CA ALA A 523 31.54 8.06 3.98
C ALA A 523 32.54 6.95 3.72
N LYS A 524 32.17 5.72 4.09
CA LYS A 524 32.91 4.54 3.69
C LYS A 524 32.56 4.23 2.24
N TRP A 525 33.59 4.18 1.40
CA TRP A 525 33.45 3.86 -0.01
C TRP A 525 33.79 2.40 -0.26
N GLN A 526 33.33 1.90 -1.38
CA GLN A 526 33.68 0.58 -1.87
C GLN A 526 34.09 0.67 -3.34
N LEU A 527 35.17 -0.03 -3.67
CA LEU A 527 35.58 -0.32 -5.03
C LEU A 527 35.04 -1.69 -5.42
N CYS A 528 34.22 -1.72 -6.46
CA CYS A 528 33.55 -2.92 -6.93
C CYS A 528 33.73 -3.09 -8.44
N ARG A 529 33.45 -4.30 -8.93
CA ARG A 529 33.49 -4.62 -10.37
C ARG A 529 32.13 -4.53 -11.04
N ALA A 530 31.06 -4.50 -10.25
CA ALA A 530 29.72 -4.55 -10.77
C ALA A 530 29.19 -3.14 -11.07
N ALA A 531 28.68 -2.97 -12.27
CA ALA A 531 28.15 -1.72 -12.75
C ALA A 531 26.71 -1.48 -12.25
N GLY A 532 25.90 -2.51 -12.08
CA GLY A 532 24.48 -2.39 -11.74
C GLY A 532 24.18 -2.49 -10.24
N LEU A 533 22.91 -2.29 -9.89
CA LEU A 533 22.39 -2.61 -8.57
C LEU A 533 21.91 -4.07 -8.52
N GLY A 534 22.05 -4.76 -7.37
CA GLY A 534 21.56 -6.13 -7.20
C GLY A 534 22.53 -7.25 -7.61
N SER A 535 23.71 -6.90 -8.11
CA SER A 535 24.77 -7.85 -8.48
C SER A 535 25.56 -8.39 -7.27
N SER A 536 26.20 -9.56 -7.43
CA SER A 536 27.03 -10.20 -6.40
C SER A 536 28.17 -9.30 -5.92
N ARG A 537 28.34 -9.22 -4.59
CA ARG A 537 29.27 -8.32 -3.87
C ARG A 537 30.49 -9.03 -3.29
N THR A 538 30.82 -10.20 -3.85
CA THR A 538 31.84 -11.10 -3.29
C THR A 538 33.28 -10.59 -3.46
N SER A 539 33.48 -9.50 -4.21
CA SER A 539 34.79 -8.91 -4.53
C SER A 539 34.88 -7.40 -4.26
N ASP A 540 34.04 -6.87 -3.36
CA ASP A 540 34.02 -5.44 -3.05
C ASP A 540 35.13 -5.10 -2.04
N VAL A 541 35.98 -4.13 -2.37
CA VAL A 541 37.11 -3.68 -1.53
C VAL A 541 36.75 -2.37 -0.85
N VAL A 542 36.95 -2.26 0.47
CA VAL A 542 36.63 -1.02 1.19
C VAL A 542 37.67 0.03 0.85
N ALA A 543 37.20 1.23 0.52
CA ALA A 543 38.02 2.37 0.16
C ALA A 543 37.70 3.56 1.09
N SER A 544 38.73 4.19 1.64
CA SER A 544 38.62 5.38 2.47
C SER A 544 39.31 6.55 1.78
N PHE A 545 38.58 7.63 1.49
CA PHE A 545 39.16 8.79 0.83
C PHE A 545 40.23 9.46 1.70
N VAL A 546 41.36 9.83 1.08
CA VAL A 546 42.50 10.48 1.75
C VAL A 546 42.62 11.93 1.31
N GLU A 547 42.82 12.17 0.01
CA GLU A 547 43.05 13.51 -0.55
C GLU A 547 42.76 13.56 -2.06
N ALA A 548 42.45 14.76 -2.55
CA ALA A 548 42.44 15.07 -3.98
C ALA A 548 43.81 15.68 -4.34
N LEU A 549 44.43 15.18 -5.40
CA LEU A 549 45.76 15.60 -5.85
C LEU A 549 45.86 15.61 -7.37
N GLU A 550 46.94 16.17 -7.88
CA GLU A 550 47.28 16.11 -9.30
C GLU A 550 48.34 15.02 -9.51
N HIS A 551 48.01 13.99 -10.30
CA HIS A 551 48.92 12.91 -10.67
C HIS A 551 49.25 13.01 -12.17
N ARG A 552 50.50 13.35 -12.50
CA ARG A 552 51.00 13.50 -13.89
C ARG A 552 50.14 14.47 -14.75
N GLY A 553 49.72 15.60 -14.17
CA GLY A 553 48.89 16.60 -14.85
C GLY A 553 47.41 16.23 -14.97
N ILE A 554 46.99 15.16 -14.30
CA ILE A 554 45.60 14.67 -14.28
C ILE A 554 45.10 14.74 -12.86
N GLN A 555 43.90 15.29 -12.68
CA GLN A 555 43.24 15.32 -11.39
C GLN A 555 42.91 13.88 -10.93
N ALA A 556 43.32 13.55 -9.70
CA ALA A 556 43.20 12.21 -9.12
C ALA A 556 42.78 12.27 -7.64
N TYR A 557 42.22 11.16 -7.16
CA TYR A 557 41.72 11.00 -5.81
C TYR A 557 42.40 9.80 -5.15
N ARG A 558 43.06 10.02 -4.02
CA ARG A 558 43.74 8.97 -3.26
C ARG A 558 42.76 8.32 -2.29
N PHE A 559 42.70 7.00 -2.30
CA PHE A 559 41.95 6.19 -1.33
C PHE A 559 42.89 5.20 -0.63
N GLU A 560 42.71 5.00 0.67
CA GLU A 560 43.28 3.89 1.44
C GLU A 560 42.37 2.67 1.27
N ILE A 561 42.93 1.50 0.96
CA ILE A 561 42.19 0.24 0.76
C ILE A 561 42.65 -0.84 1.73
N ASP A 562 41.73 -1.72 2.12
CA ASP A 562 41.97 -2.82 3.06
C ASP A 562 42.53 -4.09 2.40
N GLU A 563 42.09 -4.40 1.17
CA GLU A 563 42.51 -5.56 0.40
C GLU A 563 43.18 -5.17 -0.94
N ASP A 564 43.91 -6.11 -1.56
CA ASP A 564 44.49 -5.87 -2.89
C ASP A 564 43.40 -5.96 -3.97
N LEU A 565 43.43 -5.02 -4.91
CA LEU A 565 42.59 -5.09 -6.10
C LEU A 565 43.11 -6.20 -7.02
N GLU A 566 42.26 -7.16 -7.38
CA GLU A 566 42.58 -8.20 -8.37
C GLU A 566 42.90 -7.57 -9.74
N ASN A 567 43.80 -8.16 -10.53
CA ASN A 567 44.28 -7.55 -11.77
C ASN A 567 43.21 -7.49 -12.90
N GLN A 568 43.04 -6.28 -13.45
CA GLN A 568 42.31 -5.89 -14.67
C GLN A 568 40.79 -6.15 -14.71
N GLY A 569 40.03 -5.07 -14.51
CA GLY A 569 38.63 -4.95 -14.89
C GLY A 569 38.17 -3.49 -14.77
N PRO A 570 37.03 -3.10 -15.35
CA PRO A 570 36.43 -1.80 -15.03
C PRO A 570 36.09 -1.78 -13.53
N TYR A 571 36.48 -0.72 -12.83
CA TYR A 571 36.15 -0.51 -11.42
C TYR A 571 35.09 0.57 -11.29
N PHE A 572 34.27 0.42 -10.27
CA PHE A 572 33.26 1.39 -9.91
C PHE A 572 33.42 1.78 -8.45
N LEU A 573 33.31 3.08 -8.19
CA LEU A 573 33.34 3.66 -6.86
C LEU A 573 31.91 3.94 -6.41
N ARG A 574 31.54 3.40 -5.25
CA ARG A 574 30.19 3.56 -4.68
C ARG A 574 30.20 3.67 -3.17
N THR A 575 29.07 4.05 -2.58
CA THR A 575 28.96 4.19 -1.12
C THR A 575 28.58 2.86 -0.46
N GLU A 576 29.11 2.57 0.73
CA GLU A 576 28.77 1.34 1.48
C GLU A 576 27.26 1.26 1.79
N ARG A 577 26.59 2.41 1.94
CA ARG A 577 25.15 2.49 2.26
C ARG A 577 24.24 1.99 1.14
N ASP A 578 24.74 1.84 -0.08
CA ASP A 578 23.98 1.33 -1.21
C ASP A 578 23.47 -0.11 -0.95
N ALA A 579 24.12 -0.88 -0.07
CA ALA A 579 23.62 -2.18 0.41
C ALA A 579 22.20 -2.12 0.98
N GLY A 580 21.98 -1.18 1.89
CA GLY A 580 20.68 -0.98 2.51
C GLY A 580 19.64 -0.47 1.51
N THR A 581 20.05 0.42 0.60
CA THR A 581 19.18 0.96 -0.45
C THR A 581 18.73 -0.12 -1.42
N GLU A 582 19.62 -0.94 -1.95
CA GLU A 582 19.25 -2.02 -2.87
C GLU A 582 18.29 -3.02 -2.23
N GLN A 583 18.54 -3.41 -0.98
CA GLN A 583 17.61 -4.25 -0.25
C GLN A 583 16.25 -3.56 -0.08
N ALA A 584 16.22 -2.28 0.29
CA ALA A 584 14.97 -1.54 0.42
C ALA A 584 14.18 -1.49 -0.89
N ILE A 585 14.86 -1.26 -2.03
CA ILE A 585 14.25 -1.27 -3.37
C ILE A 585 13.65 -2.65 -3.68
N SER A 586 14.42 -3.74 -3.49
CA SER A 586 13.91 -5.11 -3.71
C SER A 586 12.71 -5.45 -2.84
N ARG A 587 12.67 -4.96 -1.59
CA ARG A 587 11.50 -5.16 -0.71
C ARG A 587 10.27 -4.42 -1.22
N ARG A 588 10.45 -3.17 -1.65
CA ARG A 588 9.34 -2.36 -2.22
C ARG A 588 8.80 -2.99 -3.50
N LEU A 589 9.66 -3.49 -4.39
CA LEU A 589 9.24 -4.22 -5.59
C LEU A 589 8.41 -5.47 -5.26
N ARG A 590 8.85 -6.28 -4.29
CA ARG A 590 8.06 -7.43 -3.81
C ARG A 590 6.70 -7.03 -3.24
N ASN A 591 6.64 -5.94 -2.46
CA ASN A 591 5.37 -5.41 -1.95
C ASN A 591 4.45 -4.87 -3.06
N ILE A 592 5.02 -4.21 -4.09
CA ILE A 592 4.26 -3.76 -5.28
C ILE A 592 3.68 -4.96 -6.01
N LYS A 593 4.45 -6.03 -6.21
CA LYS A 593 3.94 -7.26 -6.83
C LYS A 593 2.83 -7.91 -6.00
N ALA A 594 2.93 -7.89 -4.67
CA ALA A 594 1.89 -8.43 -3.79
C ALA A 594 0.56 -7.62 -3.85
N LEU A 595 0.59 -6.40 -4.39
CA LEU A 595 -0.57 -5.54 -4.58
C LEU A 595 -1.59 -6.11 -5.58
N ASP A 596 -1.18 -6.99 -6.50
CA ASP A 596 -2.05 -7.70 -7.47
C ASP A 596 -3.22 -8.43 -6.79
N THR A 597 -3.07 -8.71 -5.49
CA THR A 597 -4.08 -9.42 -4.67
C THR A 597 -4.95 -8.48 -3.82
N ARG A 598 -4.84 -7.15 -3.96
CA ARG A 598 -5.42 -6.15 -3.05
C ARG A 598 -6.04 -4.94 -3.76
N ALA A 599 -7.15 -5.16 -4.47
CA ALA A 599 -7.90 -4.11 -5.15
C ALA A 599 -8.33 -2.95 -4.23
N ASP A 600 -8.67 -3.22 -2.96
CA ASP A 600 -9.04 -2.18 -1.99
C ASP A 600 -7.96 -1.12 -1.78
N LEU A 601 -6.69 -1.54 -1.82
CA LEU A 601 -5.56 -0.65 -1.69
C LEU A 601 -5.26 0.04 -3.01
N VAL A 602 -5.38 -0.68 -4.12
CA VAL A 602 -5.22 -0.12 -5.47
C VAL A 602 -6.21 1.03 -5.71
N ASP A 603 -7.50 0.80 -5.46
CA ASP A 603 -8.54 1.82 -5.60
C ASP A 603 -8.31 3.01 -4.64
N MET A 604 -7.81 2.73 -3.43
CA MET A 604 -7.46 3.76 -2.46
C MET A 604 -6.28 4.62 -2.93
N LEU A 605 -5.27 4.02 -3.55
CA LEU A 605 -4.13 4.73 -4.12
C LEU A 605 -4.51 5.50 -5.39
N ALA A 606 -5.46 4.98 -6.18
CA ALA A 606 -6.03 5.68 -7.33
C ALA A 606 -6.77 6.95 -6.90
N ASP A 607 -7.72 6.85 -5.96
CA ASP A 607 -8.39 8.00 -5.34
C ASP A 607 -9.05 7.64 -4.00
N PRO A 608 -8.46 8.04 -2.86
CA PRO A 608 -8.96 7.66 -1.55
C PRO A 608 -10.36 8.22 -1.25
N TRP A 609 -10.78 9.28 -1.95
CA TRP A 609 -12.10 9.89 -1.76
C TRP A 609 -13.23 9.06 -2.40
N ARG A 610 -12.95 8.37 -3.51
CA ARG A 610 -13.93 7.53 -4.24
C ARG A 610 -14.29 6.28 -3.46
N VAL A 611 -13.30 5.66 -2.81
CA VAL A 611 -13.48 4.47 -1.98
C VAL A 611 -13.94 4.76 -0.57
N ARG A 612 -14.10 6.04 -0.20
CA ARG A 612 -14.46 6.39 1.16
C ARG A 612 -15.83 5.79 1.50
N ARG A 613 -15.94 5.25 2.70
CA ARG A 613 -17.19 4.75 3.26
C ARG A 613 -17.30 5.21 4.70
N SER A 614 -18.54 5.39 5.15
CA SER A 614 -18.81 5.62 6.57
C SER A 614 -18.43 4.37 7.36
N SER A 615 -17.68 4.57 8.44
CA SER A 615 -17.45 3.53 9.44
C SER A 615 -18.75 3.23 10.18
N ARG A 616 -19.03 1.95 10.42
CA ARG A 616 -20.13 1.52 11.31
C ARG A 616 -19.78 1.68 12.79
N GLU A 617 -18.50 1.82 13.12
CA GLU A 617 -18.05 2.22 14.45
C GLU A 617 -18.29 3.73 14.61
N GLU A 618 -19.53 4.12 14.93
CA GLU A 618 -19.84 5.53 15.19
C GLU A 618 -19.18 6.03 16.48
N PHE A 619 -18.70 7.27 16.45
CA PHE A 619 -18.16 7.92 17.63
C PHE A 619 -19.30 8.30 18.57
N SER A 620 -19.63 7.38 19.50
CA SER A 620 -20.80 7.44 20.37
C SER A 620 -20.86 8.69 21.26
N ASP A 621 -22.05 9.05 21.72
CA ASP A 621 -22.22 10.19 22.64
C ASP A 621 -21.52 9.96 23.98
N GLU A 622 -21.39 8.71 24.44
CA GLU A 622 -20.55 8.35 25.59
C GLU A 622 -19.07 8.64 25.29
N ALA A 623 -18.59 8.28 24.10
CA ALA A 623 -17.21 8.55 23.68
C ALA A 623 -16.90 10.04 23.58
N ARG A 624 -17.91 10.88 23.30
CA ARG A 624 -17.83 12.36 23.31
C ARG A 624 -17.83 12.96 24.72
N ARG A 625 -18.30 12.23 25.72
CA ARG A 625 -18.31 12.66 27.13
C ARG A 625 -17.09 12.18 27.92
N ASP A 626 -16.26 11.34 27.30
CA ASP A 626 -14.98 10.88 27.86
C ASP A 626 -14.08 12.08 28.22
N GLU A 627 -13.58 12.11 29.45
CA GLU A 627 -12.70 13.19 29.95
C GLU A 627 -11.45 13.34 29.08
N ALA A 628 -10.87 12.23 28.60
CA ALA A 628 -9.70 12.26 27.73
C ALA A 628 -10.03 12.81 26.32
N PHE A 629 -11.29 12.71 25.87
CA PHE A 629 -11.76 13.36 24.64
C PHE A 629 -11.89 14.87 24.83
N LEU A 630 -12.51 15.27 25.94
CA LEU A 630 -12.79 16.67 26.26
C LEU A 630 -11.49 17.47 26.50
N ASP A 631 -10.43 16.80 26.96
CA ASP A 631 -9.06 17.36 27.08
C ASP A 631 -8.39 17.67 25.72
N LEU A 632 -8.86 17.06 24.62
CA LEU A 632 -8.37 17.38 23.28
C LEU A 632 -8.91 18.73 22.81
N ASP A 633 -8.09 19.49 22.08
CA ASP A 633 -8.58 20.69 21.41
C ASP A 633 -9.58 20.38 20.28
N PRO A 634 -10.45 21.35 19.92
CA PRO A 634 -11.49 21.14 18.91
C PRO A 634 -10.98 20.60 17.55
N PRO A 635 -9.82 21.03 17.00
CA PRO A 635 -9.26 20.41 15.80
C PRO A 635 -8.95 18.91 15.96
N LYS A 636 -8.40 18.49 17.11
CA LYS A 636 -8.15 17.06 17.38
C LYS A 636 -9.44 16.28 17.62
N GLN A 637 -10.42 16.87 18.30
CA GLN A 637 -11.74 16.26 18.45
C GLN A 637 -12.37 16.01 17.09
N LYS A 638 -12.38 17.01 16.21
CA LYS A 638 -12.89 16.89 14.84
C LYS A 638 -12.12 15.85 14.03
N ALA A 639 -10.78 15.84 14.11
CA ALA A 639 -9.95 14.84 13.45
C ALA A 639 -10.23 13.42 13.98
N LEU A 640 -10.42 13.26 15.30
CA LEU A 640 -10.73 11.98 15.93
C LEU A 640 -12.12 11.48 15.53
N ILE A 641 -13.11 12.36 15.45
CA ILE A 641 -14.44 12.00 14.93
C ILE A 641 -14.33 11.59 13.46
N GLY A 642 -13.65 12.39 12.63
CA GLY A 642 -13.47 12.10 11.21
C GLY A 642 -12.77 10.77 10.96
N LEU A 643 -11.69 10.48 11.69
CA LEU A 643 -10.95 9.22 11.57
C LEU A 643 -11.74 8.01 12.12
N TRP A 644 -12.62 8.22 13.10
CA TRP A 644 -13.49 7.13 13.58
C TRP A 644 -14.58 6.81 12.57
N SER A 645 -15.14 7.83 11.93
CA SER A 645 -16.28 7.74 11.02
C SER A 645 -15.93 7.47 9.55
N THR A 646 -14.66 7.47 9.18
CA THR A 646 -14.23 7.36 7.76
C THR A 646 -13.31 6.16 7.55
N LEU A 647 -13.65 5.33 6.56
CA LEU A 647 -12.86 4.20 6.08
C LEU A 647 -12.62 4.35 4.57
N PRO A 648 -11.64 3.64 3.98
CA PRO A 648 -10.61 2.84 4.66
C PRO A 648 -9.46 3.69 5.21
N SER A 649 -9.35 4.96 4.83
CA SER A 649 -8.19 5.81 5.15
C SER A 649 -8.60 7.19 5.60
N PHE A 650 -7.87 7.72 6.58
CA PHE A 650 -8.01 9.10 7.04
C PHE A 650 -6.64 9.78 7.19
N PHE A 651 -6.57 11.03 6.77
CA PHE A 651 -5.32 11.80 6.72
C PHE A 651 -5.35 12.93 7.75
N VAL A 652 -4.31 13.05 8.56
CA VAL A 652 -4.18 14.12 9.54
C VAL A 652 -2.96 14.97 9.24
N VAL A 653 -3.19 16.20 8.82
CA VAL A 653 -2.15 17.21 8.63
C VAL A 653 -1.83 17.81 9.98
N GLY A 654 -0.58 17.66 10.42
CA GLY A 654 -0.13 18.11 11.73
C GLY A 654 1.09 19.02 11.64
N PRO A 655 0.90 20.35 11.60
CA PRO A 655 1.96 21.34 11.74
C PRO A 655 2.86 21.15 12.99
N PRO A 656 4.01 21.84 13.08
CA PRO A 656 4.90 21.76 14.23
C PRO A 656 4.18 22.08 15.55
N GLY A 657 4.40 21.24 16.56
CA GLY A 657 3.89 21.50 17.91
C GLY A 657 2.40 21.25 18.15
N VAL A 658 1.64 20.80 17.14
CA VAL A 658 0.19 20.55 17.31
C VAL A 658 -0.15 19.26 18.04
N GLY A 659 0.82 18.43 18.40
CA GLY A 659 0.57 17.21 19.18
C GLY A 659 0.06 16.01 18.36
N LYS A 660 0.60 15.78 17.16
CA LYS A 660 0.36 14.57 16.33
C LYS A 660 0.38 13.27 17.15
N THR A 661 1.42 13.09 17.96
CA THR A 661 1.60 11.90 18.78
C THR A 661 0.50 11.73 19.83
N ARG A 662 -0.09 12.83 20.35
CA ARG A 662 -1.20 12.76 21.33
C ARG A 662 -2.43 12.15 20.68
N LEU A 663 -2.73 12.52 19.43
CA LEU A 663 -3.83 11.92 18.66
C LEU A 663 -3.58 10.43 18.43
N ALA A 664 -2.38 10.04 17.98
CA ALA A 664 -2.04 8.63 17.77
C ALA A 664 -2.17 7.79 19.06
N THR A 665 -1.65 8.28 20.20
CA THR A 665 -1.80 7.58 21.49
C THR A 665 -3.23 7.49 21.97
N GLU A 666 -4.07 8.47 21.61
CA GLU A 666 -5.49 8.45 21.97
C GLU A 666 -6.26 7.39 21.17
N VAL A 667 -5.93 7.19 19.89
CA VAL A 667 -6.45 6.08 19.09
C VAL A 667 -6.09 4.74 19.75
N VAL A 668 -4.81 4.57 20.13
CA VAL A 668 -4.34 3.35 20.82
C VAL A 668 -5.10 3.14 22.13
N ARG A 669 -5.17 4.15 23.00
CA ARG A 669 -5.89 4.07 24.28
C ARG A 669 -7.33 3.64 24.09
N ARG A 670 -8.05 4.24 23.14
CA ARG A 670 -9.47 3.91 22.87
C ARG A 670 -9.64 2.48 22.38
N ARG A 671 -8.81 2.03 21.43
CA ARG A 671 -8.93 0.66 20.91
C ARG A 671 -8.67 -0.39 21.98
N PHE A 672 -7.64 -0.22 22.81
CA PHE A 672 -7.35 -1.18 23.89
C PHE A 672 -8.24 -1.03 25.13
N ALA A 673 -8.98 0.08 25.25
CA ALA A 673 -10.06 0.21 26.23
C ALA A 673 -11.30 -0.59 25.80
N ASP A 674 -11.59 -0.62 24.50
CA ASP A 674 -12.73 -1.34 23.91
C ASP A 674 -12.44 -2.84 23.73
N ASP A 675 -11.29 -3.18 23.15
CA ASP A 675 -10.87 -4.55 22.84
C ASP A 675 -9.35 -4.75 23.07
N SER A 676 -9.00 -5.55 24.08
CA SER A 676 -7.62 -5.91 24.41
C SER A 676 -6.95 -6.83 23.39
N SER A 677 -7.72 -7.50 22.53
CA SER A 677 -7.21 -8.37 21.45
C SER A 677 -6.85 -7.60 20.18
N THR A 678 -7.10 -6.28 20.13
CA THR A 678 -6.78 -5.43 18.98
C THR A 678 -5.32 -5.60 18.55
N ARG A 679 -5.10 -5.71 17.23
CA ARG A 679 -3.77 -5.66 16.62
C ARG A 679 -3.57 -4.35 15.86
N MET A 680 -2.46 -3.65 16.13
CA MET A 680 -2.09 -2.40 15.45
C MET A 680 -0.66 -2.46 14.91
N LEU A 681 -0.47 -2.04 13.67
CA LEU A 681 0.85 -1.74 13.11
C LEU A 681 1.08 -0.23 13.20
N ILE A 682 2.22 0.14 13.76
CA ILE A 682 2.63 1.53 13.89
C ILE A 682 3.94 1.71 13.16
N THR A 683 3.93 2.61 12.17
CA THR A 683 5.06 2.78 11.27
C THR A 683 5.36 4.24 10.99
N ALA A 684 6.59 4.49 10.54
CA ALA A 684 7.08 5.78 10.10
C ALA A 684 8.30 5.57 9.20
N GLN A 685 8.68 6.62 8.46
CA GLN A 685 9.91 6.61 7.66
C GLN A 685 11.16 6.70 8.56
N GLY A 686 11.12 7.50 9.63
CA GLY A 686 12.24 7.76 10.53
C GLY A 686 12.23 6.94 11.82
N HIS A 687 13.39 6.46 12.26
CA HIS A 687 13.54 5.74 13.53
C HIS A 687 13.20 6.60 14.75
N ASP A 688 13.62 7.87 14.76
CA ASP A 688 13.45 8.75 15.93
C ASP A 688 11.96 9.06 16.22
N ALA A 689 11.12 9.11 15.19
CA ALA A 689 9.67 9.24 15.34
C ALA A 689 9.09 8.01 16.06
N LEU A 690 9.51 6.80 15.63
CA LEU A 690 9.06 5.54 16.21
C LEU A 690 9.48 5.39 17.67
N ASP A 691 10.71 5.74 18.02
CA ASP A 691 11.21 5.60 19.40
C ASP A 691 10.43 6.53 20.36
N ASN A 692 10.13 7.75 19.91
CA ASN A 692 9.30 8.69 20.67
C ASN A 692 7.85 8.21 20.82
N LEU A 693 7.27 7.68 19.74
CA LEU A 693 5.90 7.17 19.74
C LEU A 693 5.78 5.91 20.62
N GLN A 694 6.74 4.98 20.51
CA GLN A 694 6.83 3.79 21.34
C GLN A 694 6.82 4.11 22.84
N LYS A 695 7.68 5.06 23.26
CA LYS A 695 7.74 5.47 24.67
C LYS A 695 6.39 5.98 25.17
N LYS A 696 5.74 6.87 24.41
CA LYS A 696 4.44 7.45 24.79
C LYS A 696 3.31 6.43 24.76
N ILE A 697 3.35 5.45 23.87
CA ILE A 697 2.38 4.34 23.84
C ILE A 697 2.52 3.49 25.09
N ARG A 698 3.75 3.08 25.45
CA ARG A 698 3.99 2.32 26.69
C ARG A 698 3.48 3.09 27.92
N GLU A 699 3.78 4.38 28.02
CA GLU A 699 3.25 5.25 29.09
C GLU A 699 1.72 5.33 29.10
N THR A 700 1.08 5.38 27.92
CA THR A 700 -0.38 5.47 27.80
C THR A 700 -1.06 4.16 28.20
N LEU A 701 -0.55 3.03 27.74
CA LEU A 701 -1.07 1.70 28.08
C LEU A 701 -0.91 1.41 29.58
N SER A 702 0.25 1.74 30.17
CA SER A 702 0.49 1.54 31.59
C SER A 702 -0.43 2.40 32.46
N LYS A 703 -0.67 3.67 32.09
CA LYS A 703 -1.67 4.54 32.75
C LYS A 703 -3.10 3.99 32.66
N ALA A 704 -3.41 3.27 31.59
CA ALA A 704 -4.70 2.61 31.40
C ALA A 704 -4.79 1.22 32.08
N GLY A 705 -3.73 0.78 32.78
CA GLY A 705 -3.68 -0.54 33.41
C GLY A 705 -3.66 -1.69 32.40
N ARG A 706 -3.01 -1.48 31.25
CA ARG A 706 -2.90 -2.44 30.13
C ARG A 706 -1.44 -2.86 29.89
N ASP A 707 -0.77 -3.31 30.95
CA ASP A 707 0.62 -3.78 30.88
C ASP A 707 0.74 -5.20 30.28
N ASP A 708 -0.39 -5.87 30.05
CA ASP A 708 -0.54 -7.17 29.42
C ASP A 708 -0.42 -7.13 27.88
N VAL A 709 -0.54 -5.95 27.28
CA VAL A 709 -0.46 -5.76 25.82
C VAL A 709 0.95 -6.05 25.30
N LEU A 710 1.05 -6.98 24.36
CA LEU A 710 2.33 -7.36 23.74
C LEU A 710 2.76 -6.31 22.70
N LEU A 711 3.58 -5.35 23.13
CA LEU A 711 4.19 -4.32 22.29
C LEU A 711 5.63 -4.68 21.92
N VAL A 712 5.92 -4.71 20.62
CA VAL A 712 7.22 -5.13 20.09
C VAL A 712 7.76 -4.13 19.06
N ARG A 713 9.02 -3.70 19.23
CA ARG A 713 9.78 -2.88 18.27
C ARG A 713 10.69 -3.74 17.39
N SER A 714 10.46 -3.67 16.08
CA SER A 714 11.30 -4.25 15.03
C SER A 714 12.42 -3.28 14.63
N ALA A 715 13.69 -3.65 14.83
CA ALA A 715 14.86 -2.80 14.54
C ALA A 715 15.83 -3.46 13.54
N THR A 716 16.40 -2.65 12.64
CA THR A 716 17.36 -3.09 11.60
C THR A 716 18.72 -3.50 12.20
N SER A 717 19.44 -4.36 11.47
CA SER A 717 20.71 -4.99 11.89
C SER A 717 21.81 -4.00 12.33
N GLU A 718 21.86 -2.82 11.69
CA GLU A 718 22.95 -1.83 11.83
C GLU A 718 22.92 -1.05 13.15
N ARG A 719 21.75 -0.80 13.75
CA ARG A 719 21.60 -0.12 15.06
C ARG A 719 21.34 -1.05 16.24
N ARG A 720 21.49 -2.37 16.07
CA ARG A 720 21.40 -3.36 17.17
C ARG A 720 22.40 -3.15 18.32
N SER A 721 23.33 -2.19 18.22
CA SER A 721 24.36 -1.90 19.24
C SER A 721 23.89 -0.98 20.38
N THR A 722 22.80 -0.20 20.22
CA THR A 722 22.35 0.77 21.25
C THR A 722 20.95 0.51 21.80
N SER A 723 20.13 -0.28 21.08
CA SER A 723 18.89 -0.85 21.60
C SER A 723 18.78 -2.30 21.11
N GLY A 724 18.98 -3.26 22.01
CA GLY A 724 18.77 -4.67 21.70
C GLY A 724 17.35 -4.85 21.16
N GLY A 725 17.20 -5.41 19.96
CA GLY A 725 15.91 -5.53 19.28
C GLY A 725 14.87 -6.16 20.20
N GLU A 726 13.81 -5.41 20.53
CA GLU A 726 12.83 -5.83 21.53
C GLU A 726 12.20 -7.18 21.17
N VAL A 727 12.04 -7.50 19.88
CA VAL A 727 11.57 -8.81 19.41
C VAL A 727 12.40 -9.96 19.99
N HIS A 728 13.74 -9.87 19.90
CA HIS A 728 14.63 -10.92 20.38
C HIS A 728 14.68 -10.99 21.90
N ARG A 729 14.63 -9.84 22.58
CA ARG A 729 14.58 -9.79 24.06
C ARG A 729 13.27 -10.37 24.59
N THR A 730 12.15 -10.03 23.96
CA THR A 730 10.85 -10.64 24.23
C THR A 730 10.91 -12.14 23.94
N GLY A 731 11.57 -12.56 22.84
CA GLY A 731 11.87 -13.96 22.53
C GLY A 731 12.61 -14.69 23.63
N LEU A 732 13.64 -14.06 24.18
CA LEU A 732 14.38 -14.59 25.31
C LEU A 732 13.50 -14.72 26.56
N ASP A 733 12.74 -13.69 26.93
CA ASP A 733 11.81 -13.74 28.08
C ASP A 733 10.78 -14.87 27.95
N TYR A 734 10.16 -15.03 26.77
CA TYR A 734 9.22 -16.14 26.53
C TYR A 734 9.91 -17.50 26.53
N LEU A 735 11.13 -17.61 25.98
CA LEU A 735 11.92 -18.85 26.05
C LEU A 735 12.30 -19.20 27.48
N GLU A 736 12.65 -18.22 28.31
CA GLU A 736 12.94 -18.40 29.73
C GLU A 736 11.71 -18.91 30.47
N ARG A 737 10.56 -18.24 30.31
CA ARG A 737 9.27 -18.67 30.87
C ARG A 737 8.87 -20.06 30.40
N LEU A 738 8.99 -20.34 29.10
CA LEU A 738 8.69 -21.65 28.52
C LEU A 738 9.59 -22.72 29.12
N SER A 739 10.91 -22.47 29.23
CA SER A 739 11.87 -23.42 29.79
C SER A 739 11.59 -23.77 31.26
N GLN A 740 10.98 -22.85 32.01
CA GLN A 740 10.61 -23.04 33.42
C GLN A 740 9.21 -23.63 33.60
N SER A 741 8.38 -23.62 32.54
CA SER A 741 6.97 -24.04 32.56
C SER A 741 6.78 -25.54 32.82
N THR A 742 5.56 -25.92 33.22
CA THR A 742 5.15 -27.33 33.31
C THR A 742 5.21 -28.02 31.95
N LEU A 743 4.86 -27.32 30.86
CA LEU A 743 4.89 -27.84 29.49
C LEU A 743 6.29 -28.30 29.07
N ALA A 744 7.33 -27.50 29.32
CA ALA A 744 8.70 -27.88 28.99
C ALA A 744 9.23 -29.03 29.87
N ARG A 745 8.75 -29.13 31.12
CA ARG A 745 9.13 -30.23 32.02
C ARG A 745 8.52 -31.57 31.61
N THR A 746 7.31 -31.56 31.05
CA THR A 746 6.60 -32.76 30.58
C THR A 746 6.88 -33.10 29.12
N ALA A 747 7.58 -32.24 28.38
CA ALA A 747 7.95 -32.47 26.98
C ALA A 747 8.98 -33.60 26.80
N PRO A 748 8.98 -34.29 25.64
CA PRO A 748 10.02 -35.25 25.29
C PRO A 748 11.42 -34.65 25.35
N GLU A 749 12.43 -35.48 25.68
CA GLU A 749 13.81 -35.04 25.87
C GLU A 749 14.40 -34.24 24.69
N PRO A 750 14.19 -34.62 23.41
CA PRO A 750 14.69 -33.83 22.28
C PRO A 750 14.12 -32.41 22.22
N LEU A 751 12.85 -32.24 22.56
CA LEU A 751 12.17 -30.95 22.51
C LEU A 751 12.60 -30.06 23.67
N ARG A 752 12.77 -30.65 24.87
CA ARG A 752 13.34 -29.95 26.03
C ARG A 752 14.79 -29.52 25.78
N ALA A 753 15.61 -30.36 25.16
CA ALA A 753 16.97 -30.04 24.78
C ALA A 753 17.00 -28.88 23.76
N ARG A 754 16.11 -28.89 22.76
CA ARG A 754 16.00 -27.82 21.77
C ARG A 754 15.55 -26.48 22.37
N ILE A 755 14.59 -26.47 23.30
CA ILE A 755 14.18 -25.25 24.02
C ILE A 755 15.37 -24.67 24.81
N ALA A 756 16.12 -25.51 25.52
CA ALA A 756 17.30 -25.07 26.26
C ALA A 756 18.38 -24.53 25.33
N GLU A 757 18.64 -25.21 24.21
CA GLU A 757 19.61 -24.77 23.20
C GLU A 757 19.24 -23.38 22.62
N LEU A 758 17.97 -23.17 22.27
CA LEU A 758 17.49 -21.90 21.72
C LEU A 758 17.55 -20.79 22.77
N ARG A 759 17.19 -21.06 24.03
CA ARG A 759 17.35 -20.09 25.14
C ARG A 759 18.81 -19.68 25.31
N ASP A 760 19.71 -20.65 25.35
CA ASP A 760 21.14 -20.39 25.54
C ASP A 760 21.76 -19.68 24.32
N ALA A 761 21.28 -19.99 23.10
CA ALA A 761 21.64 -19.27 21.88
C ALA A 761 21.12 -17.82 21.90
N ALA A 762 19.88 -17.58 22.32
CA ALA A 762 19.30 -16.24 22.46
C ALA A 762 20.09 -15.39 23.47
N GLY A 763 20.42 -15.95 24.64
CA GLY A 763 21.23 -15.26 25.65
C GLY A 763 22.69 -15.04 25.24
N ARG A 764 23.25 -15.83 24.30
CA ARG A 764 24.55 -15.55 23.68
C ARG A 764 24.46 -14.43 22.64
N MET A 765 23.41 -14.45 21.81
CA MET A 765 23.17 -13.43 20.78
C MET A 765 22.98 -12.03 21.38
N GLU A 766 22.35 -11.92 22.56
CA GLU A 766 22.22 -10.65 23.29
C GLU A 766 23.58 -10.08 23.75
N ARG A 767 24.55 -10.96 24.05
CA ARG A 767 25.90 -10.58 24.51
C ARG A 767 26.87 -10.30 23.35
N ALA A 768 26.85 -11.09 22.27
CA ALA A 768 27.73 -10.92 21.11
C ALA A 768 27.16 -11.56 19.82
N LYS A 769 27.16 -10.82 18.69
CA LYS A 769 26.49 -11.20 17.42
C LYS A 769 27.06 -12.44 16.71
N ASP A 770 28.37 -12.69 16.80
CA ASP A 770 29.07 -13.70 15.97
C ASP A 770 29.17 -15.10 16.63
N THR A 771 28.43 -15.32 17.72
CA THR A 771 28.58 -16.54 18.54
C THR A 771 27.54 -17.64 18.27
N ILE A 772 26.65 -17.46 17.27
CA ILE A 772 25.55 -18.39 16.97
C ILE A 772 25.69 -19.09 15.61
N THR A 773 25.30 -20.37 15.55
CA THR A 773 25.33 -21.16 14.31
C THR A 773 24.19 -20.76 13.35
N ARG A 774 24.28 -21.16 12.07
CA ARG A 774 23.22 -20.91 11.07
C ARG A 774 21.88 -21.52 11.49
N GLU A 775 21.91 -22.73 12.07
CA GLU A 775 20.71 -23.42 12.53
C GLU A 775 20.06 -22.73 13.73
N GLN A 776 20.87 -22.30 14.72
CA GLN A 776 20.39 -21.50 15.86
C GLN A 776 19.79 -20.18 15.39
N ARG A 777 20.43 -19.52 14.42
CA ARG A 777 19.90 -18.28 13.81
C ARG A 777 18.53 -18.51 13.15
N SER A 778 18.35 -19.63 12.45
CA SER A 778 17.06 -20.01 11.88
C SER A 778 16.00 -20.24 12.95
N GLY A 779 16.33 -20.97 14.02
CA GLY A 779 15.40 -21.24 15.12
C GLY A 779 14.99 -19.98 15.89
N LEU A 780 15.94 -19.08 16.16
CA LEU A 780 15.65 -17.77 16.76
C LEU A 780 14.86 -16.86 15.81
N GLY A 781 15.07 -16.98 14.50
CA GLY A 781 14.26 -16.34 13.48
C GLY A 781 12.80 -16.77 13.57
N ALA A 782 12.54 -18.07 13.63
CA ALA A 782 11.18 -18.61 13.78
C ALA A 782 10.47 -18.09 15.04
N ILE A 783 11.18 -18.02 16.18
CA ILE A 783 10.63 -17.43 17.42
C ILE A 783 10.31 -15.94 17.25
N SER A 784 11.15 -15.22 16.51
CA SER A 784 10.95 -13.80 16.25
C SER A 784 9.70 -13.58 15.39
N HIS A 785 9.47 -14.43 14.38
CA HIS A 785 8.23 -14.42 13.59
C HIS A 785 7.00 -14.72 14.45
N LEU A 786 7.06 -15.75 15.30
CA LEU A 786 5.95 -16.07 16.23
C LEU A 786 5.60 -14.89 17.14
N ILE A 787 6.58 -14.12 17.59
CA ILE A 787 6.35 -12.92 18.40
C ILE A 787 5.70 -11.80 17.60
N LEU A 788 6.15 -11.57 16.36
CA LEU A 788 5.54 -10.57 15.48
C LEU A 788 4.08 -10.94 15.17
N ASP A 789 3.80 -12.23 14.96
CA ASP A 789 2.46 -12.75 14.71
C ASP A 789 1.56 -12.63 15.95
N ALA A 790 2.10 -12.85 17.15
CA ALA A 790 1.35 -12.76 18.40
C ALA A 790 1.20 -11.32 18.94
N ALA A 791 2.02 -10.36 18.48
CA ALA A 791 2.04 -9.01 19.03
C ALA A 791 0.73 -8.25 18.77
N ASN A 792 0.23 -7.60 19.82
CA ASN A 792 -0.87 -6.64 19.74
C ASN A 792 -0.43 -5.35 19.07
N ILE A 793 0.78 -4.87 19.35
CA ILE A 793 1.32 -3.66 18.72
C ILE A 793 2.69 -3.96 18.15
N VAL A 794 2.81 -3.87 16.82
CA VAL A 794 4.10 -3.95 16.13
C VAL A 794 4.53 -2.54 15.74
N ILE A 795 5.73 -2.14 16.15
CA ILE A 795 6.32 -0.85 15.79
C ILE A 795 7.50 -1.10 14.84
N SER A 796 7.40 -0.67 13.59
CA SER A 796 8.42 -0.93 12.56
C SER A 796 8.56 0.22 11.56
N THR A 797 9.74 0.40 10.97
CA THR A 797 9.88 1.34 9.84
C THR A 797 9.15 0.81 8.61
N ALA A 798 8.69 1.69 7.72
CA ALA A 798 7.83 1.31 6.59
C ALA A 798 8.49 0.28 5.63
N ASN A 799 9.82 0.36 5.46
CA ASN A 799 10.60 -0.54 4.58
C ASN A 799 11.37 -1.64 5.33
N SER A 800 10.94 -2.03 6.53
CA SER A 800 11.63 -3.07 7.28
C SER A 800 11.43 -4.46 6.66
N SER A 801 12.38 -5.37 6.91
CA SER A 801 12.23 -6.79 6.56
C SER A 801 11.03 -7.45 7.24
N ASP A 802 10.65 -6.94 8.41
CA ASP A 802 9.59 -7.53 9.21
C ASP A 802 8.22 -7.12 8.65
N VAL A 803 8.06 -5.89 8.14
CA VAL A 803 6.85 -5.48 7.41
C VAL A 803 6.68 -6.34 6.16
N GLU A 804 7.74 -6.54 5.39
CA GLU A 804 7.73 -7.44 4.25
C GLU A 804 7.34 -8.88 4.65
N SER A 805 7.95 -9.42 5.70
CA SER A 805 7.63 -10.76 6.18
C SER A 805 6.17 -10.88 6.62
N LEU A 806 5.62 -9.85 7.25
CA LEU A 806 4.21 -9.78 7.63
C LEU A 806 3.30 -9.75 6.38
N VAL A 807 3.71 -9.05 5.32
CA VAL A 807 2.97 -9.02 4.03
C VAL A 807 3.03 -10.39 3.35
N GLU A 808 4.21 -11.01 3.26
CA GLU A 808 4.40 -12.36 2.71
C GLU A 808 3.58 -13.41 3.49
N ALA A 809 3.54 -13.29 4.81
CA ALA A 809 2.72 -14.13 5.69
C ALA A 809 1.23 -13.77 5.68
N ARG A 810 0.81 -12.77 4.88
CA ARG A 810 -0.57 -12.27 4.78
C ARG A 810 -1.17 -11.89 6.14
N GLN A 811 -0.34 -11.37 7.04
CA GLN A 811 -0.77 -10.91 8.36
C GLN A 811 -1.69 -9.71 8.24
N GLN A 812 -2.57 -9.54 9.22
CA GLN A 812 -3.53 -8.46 9.23
C GLN A 812 -3.65 -7.80 10.60
N PHE A 813 -3.70 -6.48 10.56
CA PHE A 813 -3.88 -5.59 11.68
C PHE A 813 -5.22 -4.88 11.56
N ASP A 814 -5.86 -4.62 12.69
CA ASP A 814 -7.11 -3.87 12.74
C ASP A 814 -6.88 -2.39 12.42
N TRP A 815 -5.66 -1.90 12.65
CA TRP A 815 -5.22 -0.55 12.30
C TRP A 815 -3.77 -0.53 11.82
N VAL A 816 -3.52 0.28 10.80
CA VAL A 816 -2.18 0.77 10.45
C VAL A 816 -2.13 2.28 10.72
N ILE A 817 -1.16 2.72 11.52
CA ILE A 817 -0.87 4.14 11.75
C ILE A 817 0.50 4.45 11.15
N VAL A 818 0.53 5.37 10.20
CA VAL A 818 1.76 5.87 9.57
C VAL A 818 2.04 7.29 10.08
N GLU A 819 3.03 7.46 10.96
CA GLU A 819 3.55 8.78 11.34
C GLU A 819 4.61 9.26 10.34
N GLU A 820 4.71 10.57 10.16
CA GLU A 820 5.56 11.20 9.13
C GLU A 820 5.24 10.73 7.70
N ALA A 821 3.98 10.38 7.42
CA ALA A 821 3.52 9.87 6.12
C ALA A 821 3.82 10.82 4.94
N ALA A 822 3.95 12.12 5.20
CA ALA A 822 4.33 13.12 4.19
C ALA A 822 5.77 12.97 3.65
N LYS A 823 6.62 12.18 4.33
CA LYS A 823 7.99 11.88 3.90
C LYS A 823 8.13 10.56 3.16
N ALA A 824 7.05 9.79 3.06
CA ALA A 824 7.07 8.48 2.43
C ALA A 824 6.57 8.57 0.98
N THR A 825 7.25 7.88 0.07
CA THR A 825 6.75 7.70 -1.30
C THR A 825 5.67 6.61 -1.35
N GLY A 826 4.94 6.52 -2.46
CA GLY A 826 3.97 5.44 -2.71
C GLY A 826 4.56 4.05 -2.48
N PRO A 827 5.69 3.68 -3.12
CA PRO A 827 6.36 2.39 -2.90
C PRO A 827 6.69 2.11 -1.43
N GLU A 828 7.05 3.12 -0.63
CA GLU A 828 7.32 2.95 0.80
C GLU A 828 6.06 2.69 1.63
N LEU A 829 4.91 3.18 1.19
CA LEU A 829 3.64 3.02 1.89
C LEU A 829 2.92 1.71 1.54
N VAL A 830 3.18 1.09 0.38
CA VAL A 830 2.45 -0.13 -0.06
C VAL A 830 2.49 -1.22 1.03
N GLY A 831 3.69 -1.63 1.46
CA GLY A 831 3.87 -2.69 2.46
C GLY A 831 3.04 -2.49 3.73
N PRO A 832 3.20 -1.38 4.49
CA PRO A 832 2.42 -1.16 5.69
C PRO A 832 0.92 -0.98 5.42
N LEU A 833 0.51 -0.32 4.33
CA LEU A 833 -0.91 -0.10 4.05
C LEU A 833 -1.64 -1.38 3.61
N MET A 834 -0.94 -2.36 3.04
CA MET A 834 -1.49 -3.69 2.76
C MET A 834 -1.91 -4.42 4.04
N LEU A 835 -1.25 -4.17 5.16
CA LEU A 835 -1.47 -4.92 6.39
C LEU A 835 -2.75 -4.54 7.15
N SER A 836 -3.54 -3.57 6.67
CA SER A 836 -4.86 -3.26 7.25
C SER A 836 -5.83 -2.64 6.25
N GLY A 837 -7.12 -2.90 6.42
CA GLY A 837 -8.22 -2.19 5.76
C GLY A 837 -8.60 -0.86 6.43
N ARG A 838 -7.94 -0.48 7.54
CA ARG A 838 -8.14 0.78 8.25
C ARG A 838 -6.81 1.48 8.52
N ARG A 839 -6.64 2.65 7.91
CA ARG A 839 -5.35 3.33 7.75
C ARG A 839 -5.45 4.76 8.26
N LEU A 840 -4.55 5.14 9.17
CA LEU A 840 -4.38 6.51 9.62
C LEU A 840 -3.01 7.02 9.17
N LEU A 841 -3.01 8.03 8.33
CA LEU A 841 -1.77 8.66 7.87
C LEU A 841 -1.63 10.03 8.53
N ILE A 842 -0.54 10.26 9.25
CA ILE A 842 -0.26 11.51 9.96
C ILE A 842 1.01 12.11 9.40
N GLY A 843 0.93 13.36 8.93
CA GLY A 843 2.05 13.99 8.23
C GLY A 843 1.93 15.51 8.15
N ASP A 844 2.92 16.13 7.52
CA ASP A 844 2.91 17.56 7.23
C ASP A 844 3.62 17.80 5.89
N HIS A 845 2.84 17.98 4.82
CA HIS A 845 3.36 18.17 3.46
C HIS A 845 4.00 19.55 3.23
N ARG A 846 3.92 20.45 4.24
CA ARG A 846 4.63 21.74 4.26
C ARG A 846 6.00 21.65 4.96
N GLN A 847 6.37 20.48 5.49
CA GLN A 847 7.74 20.15 5.95
C GLN A 847 8.50 19.33 4.89
N LEU A 848 9.64 18.75 5.26
CA LEU A 848 10.53 18.00 4.36
C LEU A 848 9.78 16.91 3.57
N PRO A 849 9.98 16.84 2.24
CA PRO A 849 9.39 15.80 1.40
C PRO A 849 10.20 14.50 1.47
N PRO A 850 9.79 13.44 0.74
CA PRO A 850 10.63 12.28 0.52
C PRO A 850 12.00 12.68 -0.06
N PHE A 851 13.03 11.89 0.28
CA PHE A 851 14.40 12.14 -0.15
C PHE A 851 14.49 12.12 -1.69
N GLU A 852 15.24 13.07 -2.27
CA GLU A 852 15.42 13.24 -3.73
C GLU A 852 14.13 13.42 -4.56
N SER A 853 12.99 13.67 -3.93
CA SER A 853 11.69 13.90 -4.60
C SER A 853 11.75 14.94 -5.71
N GLU A 854 12.42 16.09 -5.51
CA GLU A 854 12.54 17.13 -6.55
C GLU A 854 13.20 16.63 -7.84
N ARG A 855 14.21 15.76 -7.71
CA ARG A 855 14.91 15.16 -8.85
C ARG A 855 14.00 14.16 -9.56
N MET A 856 13.30 13.32 -8.81
CA MET A 856 12.35 12.36 -9.36
C MET A 856 11.17 13.05 -10.07
N VAL A 857 10.62 14.13 -9.49
CA VAL A 857 9.57 14.95 -10.12
C VAL A 857 10.03 15.48 -11.48
N ARG A 858 11.27 15.96 -11.59
CA ARG A 858 11.81 16.44 -12.87
C ARG A 858 11.80 15.36 -13.94
N ILE A 859 12.27 14.15 -13.60
CA ILE A 859 12.31 13.02 -14.53
C ILE A 859 10.87 12.60 -14.89
N LEU A 860 10.02 12.36 -13.89
CA LEU A 860 8.65 11.86 -14.08
C LEU A 860 7.71 12.84 -14.81
N ARG A 861 7.99 14.15 -14.79
CA ARG A 861 7.25 15.16 -15.56
C ARG A 861 7.58 15.16 -17.05
N ASP A 862 8.76 14.68 -17.43
CA ASP A 862 9.22 14.69 -18.81
C ASP A 862 9.20 13.26 -19.39
N GLN A 863 8.22 13.00 -20.25
CA GLN A 863 8.03 11.69 -20.88
C GLN A 863 9.28 11.18 -21.61
N SER A 864 10.08 12.08 -22.19
CA SER A 864 11.31 11.70 -22.87
C SER A 864 12.35 11.16 -21.88
N LEU A 865 12.53 11.84 -20.74
CA LEU A 865 13.42 11.38 -19.68
C LEU A 865 12.95 10.08 -19.02
N VAL A 866 11.63 9.90 -18.88
CA VAL A 866 11.06 8.65 -18.38
C VAL A 866 11.35 7.50 -19.35
N SER A 867 11.08 7.68 -20.64
CA SER A 867 11.35 6.66 -21.65
C SER A 867 12.84 6.30 -21.70
N GLU A 868 13.72 7.29 -21.64
CA GLU A 868 15.17 7.06 -21.57
C GLU A 868 15.60 6.31 -20.31
N ALA A 869 15.01 6.60 -19.15
CA ALA A 869 15.27 5.88 -17.91
C ALA A 869 14.83 4.41 -17.99
N LEU A 870 13.69 4.13 -18.64
CA LEU A 870 13.21 2.76 -18.85
C LEU A 870 14.10 1.97 -19.81
N GLN A 871 14.57 2.58 -20.91
CA GLN A 871 15.47 1.94 -21.88
C GLN A 871 16.78 1.42 -21.26
N ILE A 872 17.25 2.06 -20.20
CA ILE A 872 18.51 1.69 -19.51
C ILE A 872 18.27 0.85 -18.25
N ALA A 873 17.01 0.66 -17.83
CA ALA A 873 16.67 -0.06 -16.62
C ALA A 873 17.13 -1.52 -16.67
N GLY A 874 16.91 -2.22 -17.80
CA GLY A 874 17.37 -3.60 -17.99
C GLY A 874 18.90 -3.76 -17.81
N GLN A 875 19.69 -2.77 -18.25
CA GLN A 875 21.15 -2.83 -18.17
C GLN A 875 21.70 -2.63 -16.75
N TYR A 876 21.10 -1.73 -15.95
CA TYR A 876 21.67 -1.30 -14.66
C TYR A 876 20.88 -1.75 -13.43
N VAL A 877 19.61 -2.08 -13.61
CA VAL A 877 18.66 -2.41 -12.54
C VAL A 877 18.03 -3.79 -12.77
N GLY A 878 18.24 -4.42 -13.94
CA GLY A 878 17.64 -5.70 -14.29
C GLY A 878 17.82 -6.81 -13.24
N SER A 879 18.92 -6.85 -12.49
CA SER A 879 19.12 -7.82 -11.40
C SER A 879 18.27 -7.59 -10.15
N LEU A 880 17.69 -6.40 -9.97
CA LEU A 880 16.71 -6.11 -8.91
C LEU A 880 15.28 -6.41 -9.34
N LEU A 881 15.01 -6.41 -10.65
CA LEU A 881 13.69 -6.66 -11.24
C LEU A 881 13.52 -8.17 -11.47
N HIS A 882 12.32 -8.69 -11.20
CA HIS A 882 12.00 -10.11 -11.41
C HIS A 882 11.47 -10.36 -12.83
N ASP A 883 11.43 -11.61 -13.28
CA ASP A 883 10.86 -12.01 -14.57
C ASP A 883 9.41 -11.50 -14.71
N GLY A 884 9.16 -10.66 -15.73
CA GLY A 884 7.89 -10.01 -16.04
C GLY A 884 7.84 -8.49 -15.80
N GLU A 885 8.55 -7.95 -14.81
CA GLU A 885 8.52 -6.50 -14.52
C GLU A 885 9.17 -5.67 -15.64
N LEU A 886 10.23 -6.21 -16.25
CA LEU A 886 10.87 -5.59 -17.43
C LEU A 886 9.95 -5.60 -18.65
N ASP A 887 9.25 -6.71 -18.91
CA ASP A 887 8.32 -6.83 -20.04
C ASP A 887 7.16 -5.84 -19.91
N GLU A 888 6.65 -5.63 -18.69
CA GLU A 888 5.62 -4.64 -18.40
C GLU A 888 6.11 -3.22 -18.61
N LEU A 889 7.32 -2.89 -18.15
CA LEU A 889 7.92 -1.58 -18.37
C LEU A 889 8.16 -1.31 -19.87
N GLU A 890 8.56 -2.32 -20.63
CA GLU A 890 8.70 -2.23 -22.09
C GLU A 890 7.35 -2.01 -22.77
N LEU A 891 6.30 -2.73 -22.34
CA LEU A 891 4.94 -2.54 -22.84
C LEU A 891 4.44 -1.11 -22.57
N ILE A 892 4.61 -0.61 -21.35
CA ILE A 892 4.27 0.77 -20.98
C ILE A 892 5.04 1.77 -21.83
N ALA A 893 6.36 1.56 -22.01
CA ALA A 893 7.20 2.45 -22.80
C ALA A 893 6.83 2.47 -24.29
N SER A 894 6.24 1.38 -24.81
CA SER A 894 5.81 1.26 -26.21
C SER A 894 4.50 2.01 -26.51
N ASP A 895 3.67 2.26 -25.50
CA ASP A 895 2.41 3.01 -25.62
C ASP A 895 2.53 4.39 -24.95
N ALA A 896 2.58 5.44 -25.77
CA ALA A 896 2.68 6.82 -25.29
C ALA A 896 1.52 7.25 -24.39
N SER A 897 0.31 6.72 -24.60
CA SER A 897 -0.86 7.02 -23.76
C SER A 897 -0.74 6.35 -22.39
N ALA A 898 -0.37 5.06 -22.38
CA ALA A 898 -0.15 4.31 -21.14
C ALA A 898 1.03 4.88 -20.33
N LEU A 899 2.13 5.25 -21.00
CA LEU A 899 3.27 5.90 -20.37
C LEU A 899 2.88 7.23 -19.72
N LYS A 900 2.11 8.06 -20.43
CA LYS A 900 1.61 9.33 -19.88
C LYS A 900 0.73 9.11 -18.66
N ALA A 901 -0.25 8.22 -18.75
CA ALA A 901 -1.16 7.91 -17.64
C ALA A 901 -0.39 7.39 -16.42
N SER A 902 0.57 6.49 -16.64
CA SER A 902 1.43 5.92 -15.59
C SER A 902 2.35 6.98 -14.98
N ALA A 903 2.92 7.89 -15.78
CA ALA A 903 3.78 8.97 -15.29
C ALA A 903 3.00 10.03 -14.48
N ASP A 904 1.80 10.41 -14.95
CA ASP A 904 0.91 11.33 -14.23
C ASP A 904 0.48 10.72 -12.88
N MET A 905 0.14 9.42 -12.86
CA MET A 905 -0.15 8.70 -11.62
C MET A 905 1.11 8.54 -10.75
N ALA A 906 2.29 8.32 -11.32
CA ALA A 906 3.56 8.23 -10.59
C ALA A 906 3.91 9.55 -9.88
N LEU A 907 3.66 10.70 -10.51
CA LEU A 907 3.82 12.01 -9.89
C LEU A 907 2.90 12.18 -8.67
N ARG A 908 1.66 11.69 -8.76
CA ARG A 908 0.71 11.70 -7.66
C ARG A 908 1.19 10.80 -6.51
N LEU A 909 1.67 9.61 -6.84
CA LEU A 909 2.14 8.58 -5.89
C LEU A 909 3.58 8.79 -5.41
N LEU A 910 4.30 9.78 -5.91
CA LEU A 910 5.62 10.15 -5.37
C LEU A 910 5.49 10.88 -4.02
N GLU A 911 4.52 11.79 -3.89
CA GLU A 911 4.15 12.46 -2.63
C GLU A 911 2.66 12.19 -2.30
N PRO A 912 2.24 10.93 -2.06
CA PRO A 912 0.82 10.56 -2.01
C PRO A 912 0.05 11.30 -0.92
N PHE A 913 0.65 11.45 0.28
CA PHE A 913 0.03 12.19 1.38
C PHE A 913 -0.33 13.63 0.99
N ARG A 914 0.60 14.33 0.32
CA ARG A 914 0.38 15.70 -0.15
C ARG A 914 -0.73 15.73 -1.19
N THR A 915 -0.59 14.92 -2.23
CA THR A 915 -1.52 14.90 -3.37
C THR A 915 -2.96 14.61 -2.91
N PHE A 916 -3.14 13.63 -2.01
CA PHE A 916 -4.46 13.25 -1.52
C PHE A 916 -5.09 14.33 -0.64
N VAL A 917 -4.32 14.94 0.25
CA VAL A 917 -4.79 16.06 1.09
C VAL A 917 -5.16 17.27 0.23
N GLU A 918 -4.29 17.70 -0.68
CA GLU A 918 -4.56 18.85 -1.56
C GLU A 918 -5.77 18.61 -2.47
N ASN A 919 -5.96 17.37 -2.98
CA ASN A 919 -7.14 17.01 -3.76
C ASN A 919 -8.42 17.07 -2.92
N ASP A 920 -8.38 16.58 -1.67
CA ASP A 920 -9.53 16.64 -0.74
C ASP A 920 -9.89 18.09 -0.39
N GLU A 921 -8.89 18.92 -0.05
CA GLU A 921 -9.07 20.35 0.21
C GLU A 921 -9.66 21.07 -1.00
N ARG A 922 -9.18 20.77 -2.22
CA ARG A 922 -9.75 21.32 -3.46
C ARG A 922 -11.21 20.90 -3.68
N ARG A 923 -11.58 19.67 -3.32
CA ARG A 923 -12.99 19.18 -3.39
C ARG A 923 -13.89 19.84 -2.33
N GLY A 924 -13.33 20.17 -1.17
CA GLY A 924 -14.04 20.89 -0.12
C GLY A 924 -14.24 22.37 -0.41
N HIS A 925 -13.38 22.96 -1.24
CA HIS A 925 -13.45 24.38 -1.59
C HIS A 925 -14.78 24.71 -2.30
N GLY A 926 -15.63 25.51 -1.66
CA GLY A 926 -16.93 25.89 -2.20
C GLY A 926 -18.04 24.81 -2.10
N ASN A 927 -17.80 23.67 -1.44
CA ASN A 927 -18.79 22.61 -1.24
C ASN A 927 -19.08 22.35 0.26
N PRO A 928 -20.16 22.93 0.83
CA PRO A 928 -20.52 22.74 2.24
C PRO A 928 -20.89 21.30 2.61
N THR A 929 -21.27 20.47 1.63
CA THR A 929 -21.68 19.07 1.83
C THR A 929 -20.52 18.09 1.66
N HIS A 930 -19.32 18.60 1.39
CA HIS A 930 -18.12 17.79 1.24
C HIS A 930 -17.84 17.01 2.52
N ARG A 931 -17.72 15.68 2.37
CA ARG A 931 -17.30 14.78 3.45
C ARG A 931 -15.78 14.59 3.34
N PRO A 932 -14.99 15.18 4.24
CA PRO A 932 -13.55 15.17 4.12
C PRO A 932 -12.97 13.80 4.48
N ILE A 933 -11.90 13.43 3.79
CA ILE A 933 -11.04 12.30 4.17
C ILE A 933 -9.77 12.78 4.89
N SER A 934 -9.62 14.10 5.05
CA SER A 934 -8.49 14.74 5.73
C SER A 934 -8.93 15.74 6.81
N ALA A 935 -8.05 15.97 7.79
CA ALA A 935 -8.22 17.02 8.79
C ALA A 935 -6.88 17.69 9.14
N THR A 936 -6.90 19.01 9.29
CA THR A 936 -5.72 19.80 9.67
C THR A 936 -5.81 20.24 11.12
N LEU A 937 -4.77 19.94 11.90
CA LEU A 937 -4.64 20.40 13.29
C LEU A 937 -4.05 21.82 13.30
N THR A 938 -4.66 22.74 14.06
CA THR A 938 -4.30 24.17 14.00
C THR A 938 -3.80 24.76 15.31
N GLU A 939 -3.87 24.03 16.43
CA GLU A 939 -3.46 24.53 17.75
C GLU A 939 -2.11 23.94 18.19
N GLN A 940 -1.08 24.79 18.29
CA GLN A 940 0.28 24.44 18.68
C GLN A 940 0.54 24.68 20.18
N ARG A 941 1.30 23.75 20.81
CA ARG A 941 1.65 23.77 22.24
C ARG A 941 3.15 23.81 22.52
N ARG A 942 3.99 23.88 21.48
CA ARG A 942 5.46 23.77 21.57
C ARG A 942 6.12 25.14 21.70
N MET A 943 5.91 25.98 20.69
CA MET A 943 6.66 27.20 20.45
C MET A 943 6.15 28.32 21.33
N ASP A 944 7.02 29.26 21.67
CA ASP A 944 6.63 30.57 22.16
C ASP A 944 5.67 31.23 21.15
N PRO A 945 4.61 31.96 21.60
CA PRO A 945 3.69 32.65 20.71
C PRO A 945 4.37 33.50 19.62
N ALA A 946 5.49 34.16 19.94
CA ALA A 946 6.22 34.99 18.97
C ALA A 946 6.85 34.14 17.85
N ILE A 947 7.49 33.02 18.21
CA ILE A 947 8.07 32.07 17.24
C ILE A 947 6.95 31.45 16.38
N ALA A 948 5.85 31.05 17.03
CA ALA A 948 4.69 30.49 16.35
C ALA A 948 4.06 31.47 15.35
N GLU A 949 4.02 32.78 15.64
CA GLU A 949 3.50 33.78 14.71
C GLU A 949 4.31 33.87 13.42
N VAL A 950 5.66 33.84 13.52
CA VAL A 950 6.54 33.83 12.34
C VAL A 950 6.31 32.58 11.50
N VAL A 951 6.27 31.40 12.14
CA VAL A 951 6.04 30.12 11.46
C VAL A 951 4.64 30.07 10.83
N SER A 952 3.62 30.53 11.55
CA SER A 952 2.22 30.54 11.12
C SER A 952 2.03 31.39 9.86
N ARG A 953 2.55 32.63 9.87
CA ARG A 953 2.43 33.55 8.72
C ARG A 953 3.23 33.07 7.51
N ALA A 954 4.48 32.64 7.72
CA ALA A 954 5.35 32.27 6.61
C ALA A 954 4.96 30.94 5.96
N PHE A 955 4.45 29.97 6.74
CA PHE A 955 4.29 28.59 6.26
C PHE A 955 2.86 28.04 6.30
N TYR A 956 1.96 28.59 7.14
CA TYR A 956 0.62 28.06 7.40
C TYR A 956 -0.49 29.09 7.22
N ASP A 957 -0.26 30.12 6.40
CA ASP A 957 -1.25 31.14 6.01
C ASP A 957 -1.95 31.82 7.21
N GLY A 958 -1.25 31.92 8.35
CA GLY A 958 -1.77 32.50 9.58
C GLY A 958 -2.76 31.61 10.37
N GLN A 959 -2.97 30.36 9.95
CA GLN A 959 -3.95 29.44 10.55
C GLN A 959 -3.40 28.63 11.75
N LEU A 960 -2.10 28.70 12.02
CA LEU A 960 -1.49 28.04 13.18
C LEU A 960 -1.58 28.97 14.40
N HIS A 961 -2.30 28.54 15.44
CA HIS A 961 -2.57 29.32 16.66
C HIS A 961 -1.90 28.70 17.88
N THR A 962 -1.55 29.52 18.87
CA THR A 962 -0.92 29.05 20.12
C THR A 962 -1.98 28.72 21.17
N ALA A 963 -1.86 27.54 21.78
CA ALA A 963 -2.74 27.11 22.86
C ALA A 963 -2.74 28.09 24.04
N ALA A 964 -3.90 28.28 24.67
CA ALA A 964 -4.06 29.21 25.80
C ALA A 964 -3.11 28.87 26.96
N SER A 965 -2.93 27.59 27.27
CA SER A 965 -1.99 27.13 28.30
C SER A 965 -0.54 27.46 27.98
N ARG A 966 -0.12 27.32 26.71
CA ARG A 966 1.24 27.67 26.28
C ARG A 966 1.45 29.19 26.24
N ALA A 967 0.45 29.94 25.78
CA ALA A 967 0.48 31.40 25.81
C ALA A 967 0.57 31.94 27.24
N HIS A 968 -0.20 31.34 28.17
CA HIS A 968 -0.14 31.66 29.59
C HIS A 968 1.23 31.31 30.18
N ALA A 969 1.75 30.11 29.93
CA ALA A 969 3.08 29.70 30.35
C ALA A 969 4.17 30.66 29.85
N ALA A 970 4.07 31.13 28.60
CA ALA A 970 5.02 32.11 28.05
C ALA A 970 4.97 33.49 28.76
N TRP A 971 3.85 33.81 29.41
CA TRP A 971 3.65 35.04 30.20
C TRP A 971 4.09 34.90 31.66
N THR A 972 3.78 33.75 32.29
CA THR A 972 3.94 33.56 33.74
C THR A 972 5.19 32.77 34.12
N GLU A 973 5.61 31.83 33.28
CA GLU A 973 6.78 31.03 33.55
C GLU A 973 8.06 31.78 33.26
N LYS A 974 9.04 31.49 34.09
CA LYS A 974 10.39 32.01 33.99
C LYS A 974 11.14 31.26 32.89
N SER A 975 11.76 31.98 31.95
CA SER A 975 12.60 31.38 30.89
C SER A 975 13.58 30.35 31.47
N PRO A 976 13.74 29.17 30.84
CA PRO A 976 14.65 28.12 31.28
C PRO A 976 16.12 28.48 31.02
N VAL A 977 16.38 29.61 30.34
CA VAL A 977 17.71 30.17 30.11
C VAL A 977 17.80 31.60 30.63
N VAL A 978 19.04 32.00 30.96
CA VAL A 978 19.41 33.35 31.39
C VAL A 978 20.40 33.90 30.37
N GLN A 979 20.14 35.09 29.85
CA GLN A 979 21.06 35.81 28.99
C GLN A 979 21.90 36.77 29.82
N GLN A 980 23.20 36.83 29.53
CA GLN A 980 24.17 37.73 30.15
C GLN A 980 24.65 38.77 29.13
N GLY A 981 25.26 39.85 29.64
CA GLY A 981 25.83 40.92 28.81
C GLY A 981 24.82 41.51 27.83
N ALA A 982 25.22 41.63 26.57
CA ALA A 982 24.43 42.30 25.53
C ALA A 982 23.39 41.38 24.84
N LEU A 983 23.32 40.10 25.17
CA LEU A 983 22.39 39.16 24.54
C LEU A 983 20.95 39.41 25.03
N PRO A 984 19.98 39.72 24.14
CA PRO A 984 18.60 39.96 24.54
C PRO A 984 17.89 38.71 25.06
N SER A 985 16.97 38.92 26.02
CA SER A 985 16.07 37.88 26.53
C SER A 985 14.81 37.67 25.67
N SER A 986 14.71 38.35 24.52
CA SER A 986 13.60 38.22 23.57
C SER A 986 13.44 36.77 23.07
N PRO A 987 12.21 36.26 22.91
CA PRO A 987 11.96 34.94 22.32
C PRO A 987 12.58 34.76 20.94
N ILE A 988 12.65 35.83 20.14
CA ILE A 988 13.37 35.85 18.87
C ILE A 988 14.52 36.85 18.98
N VAL A 989 15.74 36.41 18.72
CA VAL A 989 16.92 37.27 18.61
C VAL A 989 17.49 37.12 17.22
N VAL A 990 17.78 38.24 16.55
CA VAL A 990 18.46 38.23 15.27
C VAL A 990 19.81 38.90 15.43
N VAL A 991 20.88 38.12 15.28
CA VAL A 991 22.24 38.68 15.11
C VAL A 991 22.38 39.06 13.65
N ASN A 992 21.94 40.28 13.34
CA ASN A 992 21.75 40.76 11.97
C ASN A 992 23.06 41.32 11.41
N PHE A 993 23.60 40.63 10.42
CA PHE A 993 24.73 41.09 9.63
C PHE A 993 24.25 42.05 8.54
N PRO A 994 25.01 43.14 8.26
CA PRO A 994 24.72 43.99 7.13
C PRO A 994 24.85 43.20 5.81
N HIS A 995 24.01 43.52 4.82
CA HIS A 995 24.09 42.90 3.50
C HIS A 995 25.43 43.23 2.85
N VAL A 996 26.11 42.24 2.25
CA VAL A 996 27.46 42.46 1.69
C VAL A 996 27.49 43.58 0.65
N SER A 997 26.44 43.71 -0.16
CA SER A 997 26.33 44.77 -1.18
C SER A 997 26.24 46.18 -0.60
N SER A 998 25.82 46.36 0.66
CA SER A 998 25.77 47.68 1.32
C SER A 998 27.07 48.04 2.05
N THR A 999 28.03 47.12 2.17
CA THR A 999 29.27 47.31 2.95
C THR A 999 30.53 47.54 2.10
N GLY A 1000 30.46 47.38 0.78
CA GLY A 1000 31.61 47.57 -0.13
C GLY A 1000 32.72 46.50 0.01
N ARG A 1001 32.57 45.49 0.87
CA ARG A 1001 33.56 44.41 1.12
C ARG A 1001 33.29 43.13 0.32
N ALA A 1002 32.82 43.25 -0.92
CA ALA A 1002 32.47 42.11 -1.76
C ALA A 1002 33.65 41.13 -2.00
N THR A 1003 34.88 41.63 -1.96
CA THR A 1003 36.10 40.88 -2.29
C THR A 1003 36.61 39.92 -1.20
N GLU A 1004 36.22 40.09 0.07
CA GLU A 1004 36.71 39.24 1.18
C GLU A 1004 35.86 37.98 1.39
N ILE A 1005 34.61 37.98 0.94
CA ILE A 1005 33.65 36.87 1.15
C ILE A 1005 33.66 35.88 -0.02
N GLU A 1006 34.12 36.29 -1.22
CA GLU A 1006 34.14 35.45 -2.44
C GLU A 1006 35.43 34.64 -2.65
N ARG A 1007 36.48 34.78 -1.83
CA ARG A 1007 37.71 33.98 -1.98
C ARG A 1007 37.60 32.61 -1.29
N GLY A 1008 37.03 31.64 -1.99
CA GLY A 1008 37.10 30.21 -1.69
C GLY A 1008 36.20 29.35 -2.59
N LYS A 1009 36.74 28.28 -3.19
CA LYS A 1009 35.96 27.21 -3.85
C LYS A 1009 35.15 26.43 -2.78
N PRO A 1010 33.99 25.86 -3.14
CA PRO A 1010 32.74 25.89 -2.39
C PRO A 1010 32.80 25.01 -1.14
N ARG A 1011 32.96 25.63 0.03
CA ARG A 1011 32.49 25.10 1.31
C ARG A 1011 31.81 26.27 1.98
N TRP A 1012 30.48 26.38 1.81
CA TRP A 1012 29.73 27.51 2.36
C TRP A 1012 29.78 27.45 3.88
N HIS A 1013 30.71 28.21 4.44
CA HIS A 1013 30.78 28.56 5.85
C HIS A 1013 31.02 30.06 5.93
N ASN A 1014 30.56 30.68 6.99
CA ASN A 1014 30.75 32.10 7.24
C ASN A 1014 31.52 32.23 8.55
N PRO A 1015 32.85 32.47 8.51
CA PRO A 1015 33.67 32.60 9.72
C PRO A 1015 33.15 33.64 10.70
N SER A 1016 32.63 34.76 10.19
CA SER A 1016 32.05 35.82 11.02
C SER A 1016 30.78 35.35 11.73
N GLU A 1017 29.94 34.54 11.09
CA GLU A 1017 28.80 33.90 11.77
C GLU A 1017 29.25 32.84 12.77
N VAL A 1018 30.31 32.06 12.50
CA VAL A 1018 30.86 31.10 13.47
C VAL A 1018 31.28 31.82 14.76
N GLU A 1019 32.03 32.93 14.64
CA GLU A 1019 32.41 33.75 15.79
C GLU A 1019 31.19 34.37 16.49
N ALA A 1020 30.20 34.84 15.74
CA ALA A 1020 28.96 35.35 16.33
C ALA A 1020 28.19 34.27 17.11
N VAL A 1021 28.13 33.03 16.60
CA VAL A 1021 27.54 31.89 17.33
C VAL A 1021 28.33 31.63 18.62
N MET A 1022 29.66 31.64 18.59
CA MET A 1022 30.47 31.50 19.80
C MET A 1022 30.20 32.62 20.81
N ASN A 1023 30.09 33.87 20.34
CA ASN A 1023 29.76 35.01 21.19
C ASN A 1023 28.36 34.92 21.80
N VAL A 1024 27.37 34.42 21.07
CA VAL A 1024 26.05 34.10 21.62
C VAL A 1024 26.18 33.06 22.75
N LEU A 1025 26.94 31.99 22.53
CA LEU A 1025 27.14 30.92 23.52
C LEU A 1025 27.84 31.41 24.79
N LEU A 1026 28.80 32.35 24.67
CA LEU A 1026 29.45 33.01 25.81
C LEU A 1026 28.46 33.74 26.71
N HIS A 1027 27.36 34.25 26.16
CA HIS A 1027 26.35 35.04 26.87
C HIS A 1027 25.11 34.22 27.28
N LEU A 1028 25.03 32.94 26.91
CA LEU A 1028 23.89 32.08 27.20
C LEU A 1028 24.18 31.20 28.43
N ARG A 1029 23.29 31.21 29.43
CA ARG A 1029 23.38 30.36 30.64
C ARG A 1029 22.12 29.53 30.82
N ALA A 1030 22.29 28.28 31.28
CA ALA A 1030 21.17 27.47 31.75
C ALA A 1030 20.67 28.04 33.08
N ARG A 1031 19.34 28.11 33.27
CA ARG A 1031 18.79 28.45 34.58
C ARG A 1031 18.79 27.20 35.46
N ASP A 1032 19.25 27.34 36.70
CA ASP A 1032 19.16 26.28 37.71
C ASP A 1032 17.70 25.84 37.86
N SER A 1033 17.44 24.61 37.42
CA SER A 1033 16.13 23.99 37.45
C SER A 1033 16.29 22.48 37.55
N ALA A 1034 15.26 21.79 38.03
CA ALA A 1034 15.29 20.35 38.20
C ALA A 1034 15.50 19.56 36.88
N LYS A 1035 15.34 20.21 35.72
CA LYS A 1035 15.56 19.61 34.40
C LYS A 1035 16.43 20.56 33.56
N PRO A 1036 17.64 20.15 33.14
CA PRO A 1036 18.52 21.02 32.36
C PRO A 1036 17.86 21.40 31.02
N PRO A 1037 17.94 22.68 30.60
CA PRO A 1037 17.41 23.13 29.32
C PRO A 1037 18.13 22.47 28.15
N THR A 1038 17.40 22.30 27.05
CA THR A 1038 17.93 21.73 25.81
C THR A 1038 18.43 22.81 24.86
N LEU A 1039 19.59 22.58 24.24
CA LEU A 1039 20.22 23.50 23.27
C LEU A 1039 20.53 22.76 21.97
N ALA A 1040 20.25 23.41 20.84
CA ALA A 1040 20.64 22.95 19.53
C ALA A 1040 21.19 24.10 18.66
N ILE A 1041 22.28 23.83 17.95
CA ILE A 1041 22.90 24.76 17.01
C ILE A 1041 22.76 24.16 15.60
N LEU A 1042 21.99 24.83 14.76
CA LEU A 1042 21.61 24.34 13.45
C LEU A 1042 22.19 25.22 12.36
N SER A 1043 22.65 24.59 11.28
CA SER A 1043 22.95 25.30 10.04
C SER A 1043 22.54 24.45 8.84
N PRO A 1044 22.11 25.05 7.73
CA PRO A 1044 21.87 24.33 6.48
C PRO A 1044 23.10 23.63 5.90
N TYR A 1045 24.30 24.16 6.18
CA TYR A 1045 25.53 23.76 5.49
C TYR A 1045 26.42 22.95 6.44
N LYS A 1046 26.74 21.71 6.06
CA LYS A 1046 27.63 20.82 6.84
C LYS A 1046 28.99 21.46 7.14
N ALA A 1047 29.57 22.19 6.18
CA ALA A 1047 30.82 22.92 6.41
C ALA A 1047 30.72 23.96 7.54
N GLN A 1048 29.58 24.65 7.69
CA GLN A 1048 29.34 25.55 8.81
C GLN A 1048 29.16 24.76 10.11
N VAL A 1049 28.41 23.67 10.09
CA VAL A 1049 28.24 22.75 11.24
C VAL A 1049 29.60 22.27 11.75
N ASP A 1050 30.47 21.81 10.86
CA ASP A 1050 31.80 21.29 11.21
C ASP A 1050 32.66 22.37 11.83
N ARG A 1051 32.67 23.59 11.26
CA ARG A 1051 33.43 24.72 11.82
C ARG A 1051 32.92 25.17 13.17
N ILE A 1052 31.60 25.21 13.36
CA ILE A 1052 31.00 25.50 14.67
C ILE A 1052 31.37 24.41 15.67
N GLN A 1053 31.26 23.13 15.29
CA GLN A 1053 31.58 22.00 16.15
C GLN A 1053 33.07 21.99 16.54
N GLU A 1054 33.97 22.20 15.59
CA GLU A 1054 35.42 22.27 15.80
C GLU A 1054 35.79 23.40 16.77
N ARG A 1055 35.21 24.60 16.58
CA ARG A 1055 35.40 25.73 17.50
C ARG A 1055 34.78 25.50 18.87
N LEU A 1056 33.57 24.96 18.94
CA LEU A 1056 32.89 24.62 20.19
C LEU A 1056 33.72 23.61 21.00
N SER A 1057 34.17 22.52 20.38
CA SER A 1057 34.99 21.48 21.03
C SER A 1057 36.30 22.04 21.58
N SER A 1058 36.91 23.03 20.92
CA SER A 1058 38.14 23.66 21.42
C SER A 1058 37.94 24.58 22.63
N ARG A 1059 36.72 25.12 22.84
CA ARG A 1059 36.40 26.10 23.89
C ARG A 1059 35.55 25.55 25.02
N ILE A 1060 34.92 24.39 24.85
CA ILE A 1060 34.00 23.81 25.84
C ILE A 1060 34.69 23.48 27.17
N SER A 1061 35.99 23.17 27.15
CA SER A 1061 36.80 22.96 28.37
C SER A 1061 37.35 24.26 28.99
N GLY A 1062 37.00 25.42 28.42
CA GLY A 1062 37.45 26.74 28.86
C GLY A 1062 36.26 27.66 29.16
N ASP A 1063 36.14 28.74 28.40
CA ASP A 1063 35.13 29.80 28.60
C ASP A 1063 33.69 29.41 28.24
N LEU A 1064 33.49 28.22 27.67
CA LEU A 1064 32.17 27.66 27.39
C LEU A 1064 31.80 26.47 28.29
N GLN A 1065 32.51 26.25 29.40
CA GLN A 1065 32.24 25.12 30.31
C GLN A 1065 30.81 25.13 30.88
N HIS A 1066 30.19 26.30 31.06
CA HIS A 1066 28.80 26.41 31.50
C HIS A 1066 27.79 25.73 30.56
N LEU A 1067 28.19 25.40 29.32
CA LEU A 1067 27.34 24.67 28.39
C LEU A 1067 27.10 23.21 28.80
N GLU A 1068 27.90 22.64 29.71
CA GLU A 1068 27.67 21.30 30.30
C GLU A 1068 26.34 21.20 31.05
N HIS A 1069 25.79 22.34 31.48
CA HIS A 1069 24.47 22.42 32.12
C HIS A 1069 23.30 22.35 31.13
N PHE A 1070 23.58 22.32 29.82
CA PHE A 1070 22.57 22.07 28.80
C PHE A 1070 22.53 20.60 28.41
N LYS A 1071 21.32 20.10 28.12
CA LYS A 1071 21.14 18.75 27.63
C LYS A 1071 21.17 18.73 26.08
N PRO A 1072 22.00 17.87 25.45
CA PRO A 1072 21.92 17.66 24.01
C PRO A 1072 20.63 16.93 23.63
N VAL A 1073 20.06 17.30 22.48
CA VAL A 1073 18.80 16.71 21.98
C VAL A 1073 19.05 15.50 21.09
N ARG A 1074 20.20 15.46 20.42
CA ARG A 1074 20.57 14.39 19.49
C ARG A 1074 21.04 13.15 20.24
N SER A 1075 20.78 11.98 19.68
CA SER A 1075 21.17 10.68 20.25
C SER A 1075 22.68 10.46 20.29
N ASP A 1076 23.43 11.15 19.42
CA ASP A 1076 24.90 11.13 19.39
C ASP A 1076 25.54 12.06 20.45
N GLY A 1077 24.73 12.78 21.22
CA GLY A 1077 25.20 13.71 22.25
C GLY A 1077 25.70 15.05 21.72
N ALA A 1078 25.65 15.31 20.41
CA ALA A 1078 26.12 16.56 19.83
C ALA A 1078 25.12 17.71 20.03
N LEU A 1079 25.63 18.93 20.23
CA LEU A 1079 24.84 20.17 20.26
C LEU A 1079 24.65 20.79 18.87
N VAL A 1080 25.55 20.48 17.92
CA VAL A 1080 25.56 21.07 16.58
C VAL A 1080 25.08 20.03 15.55
N GLY A 1081 24.26 20.45 14.58
CA GLY A 1081 23.77 19.56 13.52
C GLY A 1081 23.22 20.30 12.30
N THR A 1082 22.96 19.57 11.22
CA THR A 1082 22.24 20.13 10.08
C THR A 1082 20.74 20.15 10.35
N VAL A 1083 20.02 21.04 9.67
CA VAL A 1083 18.55 21.15 9.76
C VAL A 1083 17.86 19.81 9.48
N ASP A 1084 18.28 19.10 8.42
CA ASP A 1084 17.70 17.81 8.03
C ASP A 1084 17.91 16.73 9.10
N SER A 1085 19.09 16.71 9.74
CA SER A 1085 19.42 15.75 10.80
C SER A 1085 18.74 16.03 12.15
N PHE A 1086 18.07 17.18 12.30
CA PHE A 1086 17.36 17.59 13.51
C PHE A 1086 15.83 17.49 13.38
N GLN A 1087 15.35 16.81 12.33
CA GLN A 1087 13.93 16.57 12.14
C GLN A 1087 13.35 15.68 13.25
N GLY A 1088 12.07 15.86 13.59
CA GLY A 1088 11.43 15.18 14.73
C GLY A 1088 11.83 15.72 16.11
N SER A 1089 13.04 16.25 16.26
CA SER A 1089 13.57 16.84 17.49
C SER A 1089 13.09 18.28 17.75
N GLU A 1090 13.25 18.74 18.99
CA GLU A 1090 12.89 20.07 19.48
C GLU A 1090 13.83 20.46 20.64
N ALA A 1091 14.16 21.75 20.76
CA ALA A 1091 15.05 22.28 21.81
C ALA A 1091 14.46 23.53 22.46
N ASP A 1092 14.80 23.79 23.72
CA ASP A 1092 14.38 25.00 24.43
C ASP A 1092 14.99 26.25 23.77
N VAL A 1093 16.25 26.15 23.38
CA VAL A 1093 16.97 27.16 22.59
C VAL A 1093 17.49 26.56 21.29
N VAL A 1094 17.22 27.25 20.18
CA VAL A 1094 17.81 26.94 18.88
C VAL A 1094 18.59 28.14 18.36
N ILE A 1095 19.86 27.91 18.02
CA ILE A 1095 20.70 28.88 17.31
C ILE A 1095 20.78 28.45 15.85
N LEU A 1096 20.28 29.26 14.93
CA LEU A 1096 20.24 28.99 13.49
C LEU A 1096 21.22 29.91 12.74
N SER A 1097 22.30 29.36 12.18
CA SER A 1097 23.24 30.09 11.31
C SER A 1097 22.86 29.91 9.84
N LEU A 1098 22.52 31.02 9.17
CA LEU A 1098 22.01 31.04 7.79
C LEU A 1098 23.12 30.98 6.73
N VAL A 1099 24.34 31.42 7.07
CA VAL A 1099 25.58 31.41 6.26
C VAL A 1099 25.56 32.34 5.05
N ARG A 1100 24.48 32.35 4.27
CA ARG A 1100 24.40 33.05 2.98
C ARG A 1100 24.20 34.54 3.20
N ASN A 1101 25.17 35.31 2.72
CA ASN A 1101 25.11 36.75 2.57
C ASN A 1101 26.07 37.12 1.44
N ASN A 1102 25.56 37.28 0.21
CA ASN A 1102 26.39 37.46 -0.99
C ASN A 1102 25.86 38.54 -1.94
N PRO A 1103 26.70 39.06 -2.86
CA PRO A 1103 26.29 40.12 -3.80
C PRO A 1103 25.32 39.65 -4.89
N ARG A 1104 25.36 38.36 -5.26
CA ARG A 1104 24.59 37.78 -6.38
C ARG A 1104 23.19 37.28 -6.00
N ASN A 1105 22.71 37.61 -4.80
CA ASN A 1105 21.41 37.17 -4.26
C ASN A 1105 21.16 35.65 -4.33
N ALA A 1106 22.23 34.85 -4.36
CA ALA A 1106 22.13 33.40 -4.48
C ALA A 1106 21.75 32.80 -3.12
N LEU A 1107 20.50 32.37 -2.97
CA LEU A 1107 19.94 31.84 -1.71
C LEU A 1107 20.39 30.41 -1.36
N GLY A 1108 20.71 29.59 -2.37
CA GLY A 1108 21.05 28.17 -2.14
C GLY A 1108 19.94 27.46 -1.35
N PHE A 1109 20.31 26.80 -0.25
CA PHE A 1109 19.38 26.09 0.63
C PHE A 1109 18.24 26.96 1.17
N LEU A 1110 18.46 28.27 1.35
CA LEU A 1110 17.47 29.18 1.95
C LEU A 1110 16.25 29.42 1.04
N ARG A 1111 16.30 29.00 -0.23
CA ARG A 1111 15.16 29.02 -1.16
C ARG A 1111 14.11 27.96 -0.81
N ASP A 1112 14.49 26.90 -0.10
CA ASP A 1112 13.59 25.80 0.23
C ASP A 1112 12.66 26.17 1.40
N ARG A 1113 11.40 26.45 1.06
CA ARG A 1113 10.32 26.78 2.01
C ARG A 1113 10.16 25.71 3.10
N ARG A 1114 10.21 24.42 2.74
CA ARG A 1114 9.96 23.30 3.64
C ARG A 1114 11.08 23.14 4.67
N ARG A 1115 12.34 23.30 4.23
CA ARG A 1115 13.51 23.27 5.12
C ARG A 1115 13.56 24.48 6.06
N MET A 1116 13.20 25.67 5.58
CA MET A 1116 13.12 26.86 6.43
C MET A 1116 12.01 26.73 7.49
N ASN A 1117 10.86 26.17 7.13
CA ASN A 1117 9.81 25.82 8.09
C ASN A 1117 10.32 24.87 9.18
N VAL A 1118 11.04 23.82 8.78
CA VAL A 1118 11.68 22.89 9.71
C VAL A 1118 12.69 23.59 10.60
N ALA A 1119 13.56 24.46 10.08
CA ALA A 1119 14.60 25.14 10.87
C ALA A 1119 14.02 26.07 11.94
N LEU A 1120 13.00 26.86 11.60
CA LEU A 1120 12.43 27.89 12.48
C LEU A 1120 11.50 27.31 13.55
N SER A 1121 10.91 26.14 13.31
CA SER A 1121 9.91 25.52 14.19
C SER A 1121 10.48 24.55 15.25
N ARG A 1122 11.80 24.51 15.45
CA ARG A 1122 12.48 23.63 16.42
C ARG A 1122 12.61 24.22 17.81
N ALA A 1123 12.56 25.56 17.92
CA ALA A 1123 12.69 26.27 19.18
C ALA A 1123 11.39 26.25 19.99
N LYS A 1124 11.48 25.91 21.28
CA LYS A 1124 10.35 26.01 22.22
C LYS A 1124 10.26 27.39 22.87
N THR A 1125 11.40 27.93 23.32
CA THR A 1125 11.42 29.15 24.13
C THR A 1125 12.18 30.29 23.45
N GLN A 1126 13.38 30.02 22.92
CA GLN A 1126 14.18 31.05 22.27
C GLN A 1126 14.74 30.58 20.92
N LEU A 1127 14.55 31.40 19.88
CA LEU A 1127 15.11 31.23 18.55
C LEU A 1127 16.12 32.35 18.29
N ILE A 1128 17.38 32.00 18.08
CA ILE A 1128 18.45 32.94 17.76
C ILE A 1128 18.87 32.73 16.30
N ILE A 1129 18.60 33.70 15.44
CA ILE A 1129 18.95 33.66 14.02
C ILE A 1129 20.24 34.45 13.82
N VAL A 1130 21.26 33.84 13.24
CA VAL A 1130 22.54 34.47 12.89
C VAL A 1130 22.63 34.52 11.37
N GLY A 1131 22.65 35.73 10.81
CA GLY A 1131 22.64 35.94 9.35
C GLY A 1131 22.22 37.36 8.97
N SER A 1132 21.79 37.58 7.72
CA SER A 1132 21.35 38.89 7.23
C SER A 1132 19.90 38.87 6.75
N LEU A 1133 19.00 39.56 7.45
CA LEU A 1133 17.60 39.70 7.01
C LEU A 1133 17.46 40.58 5.78
N ASP A 1134 18.34 41.57 5.62
CA ASP A 1134 18.31 42.49 4.48
C ASP A 1134 18.73 41.77 3.19
N PHE A 1135 19.72 40.86 3.26
CA PHE A 1135 20.04 39.95 2.16
C PHE A 1135 18.83 39.11 1.73
N LEU A 1136 18.08 38.54 2.69
CA LEU A 1136 16.89 37.74 2.38
C LEU A 1136 15.80 38.59 1.72
N ALA A 1137 15.56 39.81 2.23
CA ALA A 1137 14.56 40.71 1.65
C ALA A 1137 14.93 41.15 0.23
N GLU A 1138 16.20 41.44 -0.04
CA GLU A 1138 16.68 41.85 -1.37
C GLU A 1138 16.67 40.68 -2.36
N ALA A 1139 17.01 39.47 -1.90
CA ALA A 1139 16.96 38.28 -2.74
C ALA A 1139 15.54 37.98 -3.26
N VAL A 1140 14.49 38.30 -2.49
CA VAL A 1140 13.09 38.17 -2.94
C VAL A 1140 12.76 39.21 -4.02
N ARG A 1141 13.22 40.46 -3.87
CA ARG A 1141 12.96 41.55 -4.84
C ARG A 1141 13.60 41.34 -6.21
N ALA A 1142 14.67 40.56 -6.26
CA ALA A 1142 15.41 40.29 -7.48
C ALA A 1142 14.82 39.15 -8.35
N VAL A 1143 13.76 38.47 -7.91
CA VAL A 1143 13.13 37.37 -8.65
C VAL A 1143 11.95 37.87 -9.48
N ASN A 1144 11.94 37.52 -10.78
CA ASN A 1144 10.87 37.86 -11.71
C ASN A 1144 9.60 37.04 -11.38
N PRO A 1145 8.44 37.67 -11.12
CA PRO A 1145 7.18 36.98 -10.84
C PRO A 1145 6.73 36.00 -11.93
N ASP A 1146 7.15 36.21 -13.17
CA ASP A 1146 6.73 35.43 -14.35
C ASP A 1146 7.56 34.15 -14.59
N ALA A 1147 8.63 33.92 -13.82
CA ALA A 1147 9.39 32.67 -13.90
C ALA A 1147 8.73 31.63 -12.97
N GLU A 1148 8.24 30.53 -13.52
CA GLU A 1148 7.57 29.42 -12.80
C GLU A 1148 8.42 28.73 -11.71
N ASP A 1149 9.64 29.21 -11.43
CA ASP A 1149 10.59 28.64 -10.49
C ASP A 1149 10.56 29.34 -9.10
N HIS A 1150 9.84 28.70 -8.18
CA HIS A 1150 9.85 28.84 -6.72
C HIS A 1150 9.26 30.13 -6.10
N ASP A 1151 8.14 29.96 -5.40
CA ASP A 1151 7.55 30.97 -4.51
C ASP A 1151 8.48 31.30 -3.32
N LEU A 1152 9.10 32.48 -3.37
CA LEU A 1152 9.94 33.04 -2.30
C LEU A 1152 9.18 33.96 -1.34
N SER A 1153 7.85 34.13 -1.49
CA SER A 1153 7.04 35.04 -0.67
C SER A 1153 7.14 34.75 0.83
N PHE A 1154 7.40 33.50 1.21
CA PHE A 1154 7.57 33.08 2.59
C PHE A 1154 8.73 33.78 3.30
N LEU A 1155 9.82 34.13 2.59
CA LEU A 1155 10.94 34.88 3.16
C LEU A 1155 10.53 36.32 3.48
N ALA A 1156 9.73 36.95 2.61
CA ALA A 1156 9.18 38.28 2.85
C ALA A 1156 8.25 38.26 4.07
N LEU A 1157 7.29 37.33 4.11
CA LEU A 1157 6.37 37.16 5.24
C LEU A 1157 7.11 36.89 6.56
N MET A 1158 8.17 36.09 6.54
CA MET A 1158 9.02 35.83 7.69
C MET A 1158 9.70 37.11 8.19
N THR A 1159 10.37 37.86 7.30
CA THR A 1159 11.08 39.10 7.69
C THR A 1159 10.11 40.18 8.18
N GLU A 1160 8.93 40.31 7.57
CA GLU A 1160 7.87 41.22 8.01
C GLU A 1160 7.34 40.84 9.40
N ALA A 1161 7.07 39.56 9.63
CA ALA A 1161 6.60 39.07 10.92
C ALA A 1161 7.62 39.35 12.04
N ILE A 1162 8.92 39.11 11.78
CA ILE A 1162 9.99 39.42 12.74
C ILE A 1162 10.04 40.92 13.04
N ARG A 1163 10.05 41.79 12.03
CA ARG A 1163 10.06 43.26 12.21
C ARG A 1163 8.83 43.75 12.99
N LYS A 1164 7.65 43.19 12.72
CA LYS A 1164 6.43 43.52 13.47
C LYS A 1164 6.52 43.12 14.95
N LEU A 1165 7.22 42.03 15.27
CA LEU A 1165 7.42 41.58 16.65
C LEU A 1165 8.42 42.44 17.43
N GLU A 1166 9.29 43.20 16.76
CA GLU A 1166 10.22 44.13 17.43
C GLU A 1166 9.49 45.28 18.14
N SER A 1167 8.33 45.71 17.63
CA SER A 1167 7.51 46.74 18.26
C SER A 1167 6.59 46.21 19.36
N GLN A 1168 6.42 44.88 19.48
CA GLN A 1168 5.54 44.26 20.47
C GLN A 1168 6.33 43.85 21.72
N LYS A 1169 5.71 43.95 22.90
CA LYS A 1169 6.35 43.63 24.17
C LYS A 1169 5.52 42.66 25.01
N ARG A 1170 6.21 41.80 25.77
CA ARG A 1170 5.65 40.94 26.82
C ARG A 1170 6.51 41.08 28.07
N ASN A 1171 5.92 41.52 29.18
CA ASN A 1171 6.63 41.84 30.44
C ASN A 1171 7.82 42.79 30.22
N ASP A 1172 7.59 43.90 29.51
CA ASP A 1172 8.59 44.91 29.10
C ASP A 1172 9.73 44.44 28.19
N ILE A 1173 9.75 43.16 27.81
CA ILE A 1173 10.72 42.57 26.88
C ILE A 1173 10.10 42.57 25.47
N ALA A 1174 10.85 43.06 24.46
CA ALA A 1174 10.42 42.98 23.07
C ALA A 1174 10.32 41.52 22.59
N LEU A 1175 9.30 41.18 21.81
CA LEU A 1175 9.09 39.80 21.34
C LEU A 1175 10.13 39.35 20.31
N ALA A 1176 10.65 40.28 19.53
CA ALA A 1176 11.84 40.10 18.71
C ALA A 1176 12.85 41.23 18.96
N ARG A 1177 14.15 40.97 18.79
CA ARG A 1177 15.17 42.02 18.81
C ARG A 1177 16.31 41.72 17.86
N SER A 1178 16.59 42.64 16.95
CA SER A 1178 17.79 42.62 16.11
C SER A 1178 18.97 43.34 16.79
N ILE A 1179 20.14 42.72 16.78
CA ILE A 1179 21.40 43.28 17.26
C ILE A 1179 22.50 43.08 16.21
N GLY A 1180 23.47 43.99 16.16
CA GLY A 1180 24.66 43.81 15.33
C GLY A 1180 25.63 42.79 15.96
N PRO A 1181 26.45 42.08 15.16
CA PRO A 1181 27.40 41.08 15.67
C PRO A 1181 28.45 41.68 16.62
N ASP A 1182 28.81 42.95 16.44
CA ASP A 1182 29.79 43.65 17.30
C ASP A 1182 29.25 43.94 18.70
N ALA A 1183 27.92 43.99 18.89
CA ALA A 1183 27.32 44.21 20.19
C ALA A 1183 27.58 43.06 21.19
N LEU A 1184 27.91 41.86 20.68
CA LEU A 1184 28.20 40.67 21.48
C LEU A 1184 29.69 40.48 21.76
N LYS A 1185 30.57 41.35 21.25
CA LYS A 1185 32.00 41.30 21.56
C LYS A 1185 32.23 41.94 22.92
N GLU A 1186 32.93 41.24 23.81
CA GLU A 1186 33.47 41.89 25.01
C GLU A 1186 34.47 42.96 24.55
N HIS A 1187 34.26 44.22 24.97
CA HIS A 1187 35.37 45.16 25.01
C HIS A 1187 36.31 44.65 26.09
N VAL A 1188 37.41 44.04 25.65
CA VAL A 1188 38.53 43.56 26.49
C VAL A 1188 38.89 44.56 27.58
#